data_AF-A0A7C2XU34-F1
#
_entry.id   AF-A0A7C2XU34-F1
#
_cell.length_a   1.000
_cell.length_b   1.000
_cell.length_c   1.000
_cell.angle_alpha   90.00
_cell.angle_beta   90.00
_cell.angle_gamma   90.00
#
_symmetry.space_group_name_H-M   'P 1'
#
loop_
_entity.id
_entity.type
_entity.pdbx_description
1 polymer ?
#
loop_
_entity_poly.entity_id
_entity_poly.type
_entity_poly.pdbx_seq_one_letter_code
_entity_poly.pdbx_strand_id
1 'polypeptide(L)'
;MQTKHAIRIVLSSPSDVEDECRVMDGVIAELNRGVAHGRHVVLELTHWKTDAYPGFHPEGPQGVIDPILKIEDCDILLAIFWKRFGTPAKGAASGAEHEIRTAIKARQGAGRPQIMIYFKEAGRELKTPEELRQYAAVLEFKQEISPLGLFWSFEDTADFERKVRQHLTRYILDHIHPTAGEPTAAGSANRVQELLRSHRRNLQEKFSTIHLFGEKRRRSEGTGDMVDINVGFVPLHVQDWREESSPPTTPLDIDHVFFNDGPPRHFLLRGLPGSGKTTLLRYLAHRYASENNDCIPVYMRCKALDLSEGSLEDFVQQQLNEDSDSTEVREALCDKKRFLENNMILLFDGLDEIEHAETGNRLAAELEKLARKYPRAKIIAASRPISVRQGDFAKFRRLDVLPLTPEMIQAYAEKWFGGESEKIAALQQSLAQRPRIRDLAANPFLLSMICFTFEQGGDAALLERRSDLYEKCTKYLLQRAYDPESSAAAKSNYEHTIEILKDVSLRFFLWKEDDFPVDHVNVISRRALSAETLGRPEDFLNRLEAETGLIQRAKEGFTFVHRSLWEYFTALALRDKTNDFVIRHAANPDWEEVVRLYAGLLQNDDKVVELVNGLWNLNRPLALRVTTEVKTPAAELLKPLIAKEEGNQSKLLLIDGLEQSLRLIAATDQQKLVQETLDILLIKCQERDCEVIYHAQELLEKIGLQPLQPGGLIYELFDLAHAAERQQKLLADPANQFEWIEVEGGVFWMGDDEHHTHEKPAHRVKVDGFRMAKHPVTNRMLAEFPFGSHYSGYGGESHPAIGNNWFQAYYFALWIGGRLPTEAEWEYTARGGKQTKRTQFYFGDAVEELPKHAWFGESGREHAHAVDEINPRTGKENLNPLGLANILGNVWEWCADWYGGNYYQNSPEFNPKGPTQGTQRVLRGGAWSDYADLLRCAFRLSYYPTDRSIGVGFRCAQDVR
;
A
#
# COMPACT_ATOMS: atom_id res chain seq x y z
N MET A 1 13.00 -66.38 -6.56
CA MET A 1 11.78 -65.84 -5.92
C MET A 1 12.22 -64.86 -4.85
N GLN A 2 12.22 -63.56 -5.14
CA GLN A 2 12.43 -62.53 -4.11
C GLN A 2 11.13 -62.39 -3.31
N THR A 3 11.24 -62.45 -1.99
CA THR A 3 10.14 -62.30 -1.03
C THR A 3 9.58 -60.88 -1.11
N LYS A 4 8.30 -60.74 -1.52
CA LYS A 4 7.59 -59.46 -1.48
C LYS A 4 7.45 -59.01 -0.03
N HIS A 5 7.66 -57.72 0.24
CA HIS A 5 7.41 -57.14 1.56
C HIS A 5 5.90 -56.85 1.69
N ALA A 6 5.27 -57.29 2.77
CA ALA A 6 3.85 -57.07 3.01
C ALA A 6 3.66 -55.85 3.94
N ILE A 7 2.83 -54.89 3.53
CA ILE A 7 2.37 -53.77 4.37
C ILE A 7 1.00 -54.12 4.90
N ARG A 8 0.89 -54.22 6.22
CA ARG A 8 -0.35 -54.58 6.90
C ARG A 8 -1.14 -53.33 7.29
N ILE A 9 -2.35 -53.22 6.74
CA ILE A 9 -3.28 -52.11 6.96
C ILE A 9 -4.46 -52.62 7.77
N VAL A 10 -4.71 -52.01 8.92
CA VAL A 10 -5.86 -52.32 9.78
C VAL A 10 -6.94 -51.25 9.58
N LEU A 11 -8.16 -51.67 9.24
CA LEU A 11 -9.31 -50.78 9.05
C LEU A 11 -10.23 -50.77 10.29
N SER A 12 -10.37 -49.62 10.92
CA SER A 12 -11.21 -49.35 12.09
C SER A 12 -12.40 -48.47 11.72
N SER A 13 -13.63 -48.97 11.84
CA SER A 13 -14.82 -48.17 11.52
C SER A 13 -16.07 -48.57 12.31
N PRO A 14 -16.98 -47.62 12.60
CA PRO A 14 -18.34 -47.92 13.05
C PRO A 14 -19.22 -48.45 11.91
N SER A 15 -20.44 -48.89 12.23
CA SER A 15 -21.34 -49.55 11.27
C SER A 15 -22.05 -48.64 10.26
N ASP A 16 -21.88 -47.33 10.34
CA ASP A 16 -22.56 -46.34 9.50
C ASP A 16 -21.75 -45.86 8.28
N VAL A 17 -20.56 -46.44 8.04
CA VAL A 17 -19.66 -46.11 6.93
C VAL A 17 -19.28 -47.36 6.10
N GLU A 18 -20.24 -48.27 5.91
CA GLU A 18 -19.99 -49.55 5.21
C GLU A 18 -19.65 -49.39 3.73
N ASP A 19 -20.19 -48.36 3.06
CA ASP A 19 -19.89 -48.11 1.65
C ASP A 19 -18.43 -47.67 1.47
N GLU A 20 -17.92 -46.82 2.36
CA GLU A 20 -16.50 -46.43 2.39
C GLU A 20 -15.59 -47.62 2.70
N CYS A 21 -16.01 -48.51 3.60
CA CYS A 21 -15.25 -49.73 3.91
C CYS A 21 -15.14 -50.66 2.69
N ARG A 22 -16.20 -50.80 1.89
CA ARG A 22 -16.17 -51.64 0.67
C ARG A 22 -15.25 -51.09 -0.41
N VAL A 23 -15.15 -49.77 -0.52
CA VAL A 23 -14.27 -49.12 -1.49
C VAL A 23 -12.79 -49.39 -1.20
N MET A 24 -12.42 -49.61 0.07
CA MET A 24 -11.05 -49.93 0.45
C MET A 24 -10.51 -51.17 -0.26
N ASP A 25 -11.31 -52.23 -0.43
CA ASP A 25 -10.87 -53.44 -1.14
C ASP A 25 -10.48 -53.14 -2.59
N GLY A 26 -11.25 -52.26 -3.25
CA GLY A 26 -10.99 -51.79 -4.61
C GLY A 26 -9.69 -51.00 -4.71
N VAL A 27 -9.50 -50.03 -3.81
CA VAL A 27 -8.29 -49.20 -3.75
C VAL A 27 -7.05 -50.06 -3.49
N ILE A 28 -7.12 -50.99 -2.55
CA ILE A 28 -6.00 -51.88 -2.22
C ILE A 28 -5.65 -52.79 -3.40
N ALA A 29 -6.65 -53.38 -4.08
CA ALA A 29 -6.42 -54.19 -5.26
C ALA A 29 -5.81 -53.39 -6.43
N GLU A 30 -6.23 -52.14 -6.61
CA GLU A 30 -5.68 -51.22 -7.61
C GLU A 30 -4.21 -50.89 -7.31
N LEU A 31 -3.89 -50.47 -6.08
CA LEU A 31 -2.53 -50.13 -5.67
C LEU A 31 -1.60 -51.33 -5.72
N ASN A 32 -2.08 -52.52 -5.37
CA ASN A 32 -1.36 -53.79 -5.50
C ASN A 32 -1.04 -54.17 -6.94
N ARG A 33 -1.87 -53.76 -7.92
CA ARG A 33 -1.60 -53.95 -9.35
C ARG A 33 -0.71 -52.85 -9.95
N GLY A 34 -0.74 -51.65 -9.37
CA GLY A 34 0.00 -50.48 -9.83
C GLY A 34 1.27 -50.19 -9.02
N VAL A 35 1.19 -49.15 -8.19
CA VAL A 35 2.33 -48.53 -7.49
C VAL A 35 3.09 -49.50 -6.58
N ALA A 36 2.38 -50.42 -5.91
CA ALA A 36 3.00 -51.39 -5.01
C ALA A 36 3.67 -52.56 -5.77
N HIS A 37 3.11 -52.99 -6.91
CA HIS A 37 3.73 -54.01 -7.77
C HIS A 37 5.11 -53.58 -8.25
N GLY A 38 5.21 -52.33 -8.74
CA GLY A 38 6.46 -51.75 -9.23
C GLY A 38 7.54 -51.57 -8.15
N ARG A 39 7.20 -51.74 -6.86
CA ARG A 39 8.12 -51.61 -5.72
C ARG A 39 8.30 -52.92 -4.94
N HIS A 40 7.80 -54.05 -5.46
CA HIS A 40 7.85 -55.36 -4.80
C HIS A 40 7.15 -55.43 -3.44
N VAL A 41 6.08 -54.65 -3.27
CA VAL A 41 5.28 -54.59 -2.03
C VAL A 41 3.85 -55.08 -2.27
N VAL A 42 3.24 -55.67 -1.25
CA VAL A 42 1.82 -56.05 -1.24
C VAL A 42 1.16 -55.41 -0.03
N LEU A 43 0.11 -54.65 -0.27
CA LEU A 43 -0.78 -54.13 0.76
C LEU A 43 -1.78 -55.22 1.17
N GLU A 44 -1.85 -55.52 2.45
CA GLU A 44 -2.78 -56.48 3.05
C GLU A 44 -3.75 -55.72 3.97
N LEU A 45 -5.03 -55.69 3.60
CA LEU A 45 -6.09 -55.07 4.40
C LEU A 45 -6.67 -56.10 5.36
N THR A 46 -6.71 -55.79 6.65
CA THR A 46 -7.34 -56.61 7.70
C THR A 46 -8.52 -55.85 8.30
N HIS A 47 -9.67 -56.52 8.43
CA HIS A 47 -10.89 -55.94 8.96
C HIS A 47 -11.60 -56.87 9.96
N TRP A 48 -11.94 -56.35 11.13
CA TRP A 48 -12.43 -57.16 12.26
C TRP A 48 -13.74 -57.92 11.98
N LYS A 49 -14.63 -57.41 11.12
CA LYS A 49 -15.91 -58.10 10.80
C LYS A 49 -15.72 -59.33 9.90
N THR A 50 -14.63 -59.42 9.15
CA THR A 50 -14.40 -60.48 8.14
C THR A 50 -13.31 -61.46 8.58
N ASP A 51 -12.37 -61.02 9.41
CA ASP A 51 -11.16 -61.81 9.74
C ASP A 51 -11.11 -62.32 11.19
N ALA A 52 -12.11 -61.99 12.04
CA ALA A 52 -12.22 -62.50 13.40
C ALA A 52 -13.23 -63.66 13.52
N TYR A 53 -12.81 -64.80 14.07
CA TYR A 53 -13.71 -65.93 14.35
C TYR A 53 -14.56 -65.66 15.61
N PRO A 54 -15.85 -66.03 15.65
CA PRO A 54 -16.66 -65.93 16.87
C PRO A 54 -16.06 -66.82 17.98
N GLY A 55 -15.60 -66.22 19.07
CA GLY A 55 -15.02 -66.92 20.22
C GLY A 55 -15.53 -66.34 21.54
N PHE A 56 -15.50 -67.14 22.61
CA PHE A 56 -15.85 -66.68 23.96
C PHE A 56 -14.54 -66.28 24.68
N HIS A 57 -14.38 -65.00 25.02
CA HIS A 57 -13.27 -64.50 25.83
C HIS A 57 -13.80 -63.93 27.17
N PRO A 58 -13.13 -64.20 28.31
CA PRO A 58 -13.57 -63.71 29.63
C PRO A 58 -13.69 -62.18 29.76
N GLU A 59 -13.04 -61.44 28.85
CA GLU A 59 -12.95 -59.98 28.88
C GLU A 59 -13.92 -59.25 27.92
N GLY A 60 -14.77 -59.99 27.18
CA GLY A 60 -15.71 -59.44 26.21
C GLY A 60 -15.24 -59.53 24.75
N PRO A 61 -15.99 -58.95 23.78
CA PRO A 61 -15.74 -59.08 22.35
C PRO A 61 -14.33 -58.63 21.91
N GLN A 62 -13.80 -57.56 22.53
CA GLN A 62 -12.45 -57.06 22.21
C GLN A 62 -11.32 -57.99 22.67
N GLY A 63 -11.56 -58.86 23.66
CA GLY A 63 -10.58 -59.87 24.05
C GLY A 63 -10.34 -60.96 23.00
N VAL A 64 -11.23 -61.10 22.01
CA VAL A 64 -11.04 -61.96 20.84
C VAL A 64 -10.41 -61.18 19.68
N ILE A 65 -10.76 -59.89 19.53
CA ILE A 65 -10.39 -59.06 18.39
C ILE A 65 -8.96 -58.50 18.52
N ASP A 66 -8.55 -58.05 19.71
CA ASP A 66 -7.23 -57.44 19.94
C ASP A 66 -6.05 -58.39 19.61
N PRO A 67 -6.08 -59.70 19.98
CA PRO A 67 -5.03 -60.65 19.62
C PRO A 67 -4.97 -60.99 18.11
N ILE A 68 -6.07 -60.75 17.38
CA ILE A 68 -6.21 -61.00 15.93
C ILE A 68 -5.75 -59.76 15.14
N LEU A 69 -6.18 -58.57 15.54
CA LEU A 69 -5.81 -57.32 14.88
C LEU A 69 -4.36 -56.90 15.15
N LYS A 70 -3.76 -57.25 16.30
CA LYS A 70 -2.35 -56.91 16.64
C LYS A 70 -1.96 -55.51 16.16
N ILE A 71 -2.63 -54.49 16.67
CA ILE A 71 -2.54 -53.11 16.19
C ILE A 71 -1.13 -52.53 16.37
N GLU A 72 -0.40 -53.00 17.38
CA GLU A 72 0.99 -52.61 17.65
C GLU A 72 1.95 -53.09 16.55
N ASP A 73 1.56 -54.11 15.77
CA ASP A 73 2.36 -54.74 14.71
C ASP A 73 1.91 -54.36 13.29
N CYS A 74 0.89 -53.50 13.12
CA CYS A 74 0.52 -53.04 11.77
C CYS A 74 1.43 -51.92 11.27
N ASP A 75 1.42 -51.68 9.96
CA ASP A 75 2.16 -50.59 9.33
C ASP A 75 1.30 -49.32 9.22
N ILE A 76 0.00 -49.51 8.94
CA ILE A 76 -0.98 -48.44 8.83
C ILE A 76 -2.24 -48.81 9.63
N LEU A 77 -2.69 -47.91 10.50
CA LEU A 77 -4.05 -47.93 11.03
C LEU A 77 -4.88 -46.89 10.28
N LEU A 78 -5.97 -47.31 9.65
CA LEU A 78 -6.91 -46.44 8.96
C LEU A 78 -8.26 -46.44 9.69
N ALA A 79 -8.76 -45.27 10.06
CA ALA A 79 -10.06 -45.14 10.74
C ALA A 79 -11.04 -44.25 9.97
N ILE A 80 -12.33 -44.58 9.99
CA ILE A 80 -13.40 -43.83 9.30
C ILE A 80 -14.55 -43.55 10.28
N PHE A 81 -15.02 -42.31 10.36
CA PHE A 81 -16.13 -41.87 11.20
C PHE A 81 -17.18 -41.06 10.41
N TRP A 82 -18.44 -41.17 10.82
CA TRP A 82 -19.54 -40.30 10.36
C TRP A 82 -20.42 -39.84 11.53
N LYS A 83 -21.58 -40.46 11.75
CA LYS A 83 -22.55 -40.07 12.78
C LYS A 83 -22.40 -40.87 14.06
N ARG A 84 -21.88 -42.09 13.97
CA ARG A 84 -21.72 -43.00 15.11
C ARG A 84 -20.29 -42.99 15.61
N PHE A 85 -20.14 -42.93 16.92
CA PHE A 85 -18.86 -43.17 17.57
C PHE A 85 -18.54 -44.67 17.73
N GLY A 86 -19.60 -45.51 17.80
CA GLY A 86 -19.53 -46.96 17.96
C GLY A 86 -20.16 -47.46 19.27
N THR A 87 -20.12 -48.77 19.51
CA THR A 87 -20.67 -49.40 20.73
C THR A 87 -19.60 -49.42 21.83
N PRO A 88 -19.94 -49.13 23.10
CA PRO A 88 -18.97 -49.10 24.20
C PRO A 88 -18.21 -50.41 24.37
N ALA A 89 -16.89 -50.31 24.51
CA ALA A 89 -16.00 -51.43 24.82
C ALA A 89 -15.55 -51.36 26.29
N LYS A 90 -15.02 -52.45 26.83
CA LYS A 90 -14.59 -52.50 28.24
C LYS A 90 -13.33 -51.62 28.42
N GLY A 91 -13.52 -50.38 28.85
CA GLY A 91 -12.43 -49.39 29.08
C GLY A 91 -12.32 -48.28 28.02
N ALA A 92 -13.19 -48.23 27.01
CA ALA A 92 -13.23 -47.19 25.98
C ALA A 92 -14.68 -46.88 25.56
N ALA A 93 -14.98 -45.66 25.12
CA ALA A 93 -16.32 -45.27 24.68
C ALA A 93 -16.72 -45.91 23.34
N SER A 94 -15.77 -46.40 22.54
CA SER A 94 -16.05 -47.33 21.45
C SER A 94 -14.91 -48.31 21.14
N GLY A 95 -15.23 -49.39 20.40
CA GLY A 95 -14.22 -50.29 19.85
C GLY A 95 -13.22 -49.60 18.93
N ALA A 96 -13.69 -48.73 18.02
CA ALA A 96 -12.83 -47.96 17.11
C ALA A 96 -11.92 -46.97 17.87
N GLU A 97 -12.42 -46.37 18.95
CA GLU A 97 -11.62 -45.51 19.83
C GLU A 97 -10.48 -46.29 20.50
N HIS A 98 -10.77 -47.48 21.03
CA HIS A 98 -9.77 -48.36 21.65
C HIS A 98 -8.64 -48.71 20.68
N GLU A 99 -9.00 -49.02 19.42
CA GLU A 99 -8.05 -49.34 18.36
C GLU A 99 -7.14 -48.15 18.02
N ILE A 100 -7.71 -46.94 17.89
CA ILE A 100 -6.95 -45.72 17.62
C ILE A 100 -6.04 -45.34 18.78
N ARG A 101 -6.54 -45.38 20.02
CA ARG A 101 -5.73 -45.06 21.21
C ARG A 101 -4.56 -46.04 21.39
N THR A 102 -4.78 -47.32 21.08
CA THR A 102 -3.73 -48.34 21.07
C THR A 102 -2.66 -48.03 20.02
N ALA A 103 -3.05 -47.66 18.80
CA ALA A 103 -2.11 -47.25 17.76
C ALA A 103 -1.34 -45.97 18.10
N ILE A 104 -2.00 -44.96 18.69
CA ILE A 104 -1.33 -43.72 19.14
C ILE A 104 -0.27 -44.05 20.18
N LYS A 105 -0.58 -44.91 21.15
CA LYS A 105 0.36 -45.34 22.19
C LYS A 105 1.54 -46.13 21.62
N ALA A 106 1.28 -47.04 20.68
CA ALA A 106 2.34 -47.78 19.98
C ALA A 106 3.26 -46.84 19.17
N ARG A 107 2.67 -45.86 18.47
CA ARG A 107 3.41 -44.86 17.69
C ARG A 107 4.31 -43.98 18.55
N GLN A 108 3.85 -43.57 19.74
CA GLN A 108 4.66 -42.78 20.67
C GLN A 108 5.89 -43.54 21.19
N GLY A 109 5.84 -44.87 21.27
CA GLY A 109 6.97 -45.70 21.69
C GLY A 109 7.91 -46.10 20.55
N ALA A 110 7.37 -46.56 19.42
CA ALA A 110 8.13 -47.22 18.35
C ALA A 110 8.11 -46.48 17.00
N GLY A 111 7.45 -45.32 16.89
CA GLY A 111 7.32 -44.55 15.65
C GLY A 111 6.35 -45.14 14.61
N ARG A 112 5.70 -46.27 14.91
CA ARG A 112 4.74 -47.01 14.06
C ARG A 112 3.54 -47.51 14.90
N PRO A 113 2.33 -47.72 14.33
CA PRO A 113 1.94 -47.57 12.92
C PRO A 113 1.70 -46.13 12.46
N GLN A 114 1.65 -45.89 11.15
CA GLN A 114 1.13 -44.65 10.58
C GLN A 114 -0.39 -44.63 10.77
N ILE A 115 -0.93 -43.54 11.32
CA ILE A 115 -2.36 -43.41 11.64
C ILE A 115 -3.00 -42.49 10.61
N MET A 116 -4.13 -42.92 10.05
CA MET A 116 -4.91 -42.12 9.10
C MET A 116 -6.39 -42.13 9.46
N ILE A 117 -6.99 -40.97 9.76
CA ILE A 117 -8.38 -40.89 10.24
C ILE A 117 -9.23 -40.05 9.29
N TYR A 118 -10.42 -40.52 8.93
CA TYR A 118 -11.30 -39.87 7.95
C TYR A 118 -12.68 -39.59 8.55
N PHE A 119 -13.19 -38.37 8.36
CA PHE A 119 -14.50 -37.92 8.87
C PHE A 119 -15.43 -37.53 7.72
N LYS A 120 -16.60 -38.16 7.62
CA LYS A 120 -17.62 -37.85 6.62
C LYS A 120 -18.42 -36.61 7.02
N GLU A 121 -18.51 -35.61 6.13
CA GLU A 121 -19.15 -34.32 6.42
C GLU A 121 -20.56 -34.16 5.78
N ALA A 122 -20.91 -34.97 4.77
CA ALA A 122 -22.21 -34.84 4.07
C ALA A 122 -23.38 -35.55 4.78
N GLY A 123 -24.61 -35.07 4.50
CA GLY A 123 -25.86 -35.74 4.88
C GLY A 123 -26.22 -35.67 6.37
N ARG A 124 -26.11 -34.48 6.99
CA ARG A 124 -26.21 -34.25 8.46
C ARG A 124 -27.64 -34.20 9.03
N GLU A 125 -28.60 -34.96 8.50
CA GLU A 125 -29.87 -35.14 9.20
C GLU A 125 -29.65 -36.05 10.42
N LEU A 126 -29.62 -35.47 11.62
CA LEU A 126 -29.62 -36.16 12.91
C LEU A 126 -31.08 -36.22 13.39
N LYS A 127 -31.66 -37.42 13.47
CA LYS A 127 -33.11 -37.60 13.67
C LYS A 127 -33.46 -37.99 15.10
N THR A 128 -32.51 -38.52 15.87
CA THR A 128 -32.75 -39.01 17.23
C THR A 128 -31.80 -38.41 18.28
N PRO A 129 -32.22 -38.28 19.55
CA PRO A 129 -31.33 -37.83 20.65
C PRO A 129 -30.11 -38.72 20.88
N GLU A 130 -30.19 -39.99 20.49
CA GLU A 130 -29.06 -40.92 20.58
C GLU A 130 -28.01 -40.66 19.49
N GLU A 131 -28.43 -40.37 18.25
CA GLU A 131 -27.54 -39.94 17.18
C GLU A 131 -26.83 -38.62 17.51
N LEU A 132 -27.55 -37.69 18.18
CA LEU A 132 -26.98 -36.43 18.67
C LEU A 132 -25.88 -36.66 19.71
N ARG A 133 -26.07 -37.60 20.65
CA ARG A 133 -25.07 -37.96 21.65
C ARG A 133 -23.86 -38.66 21.04
N GLN A 134 -24.08 -39.60 20.12
CA GLN A 134 -22.98 -40.28 19.44
C GLN A 134 -22.19 -39.33 18.54
N TYR A 135 -22.84 -38.42 17.84
CA TYR A 135 -22.18 -37.42 17.01
C TYR A 135 -21.39 -36.39 17.84
N ALA A 136 -21.94 -35.97 19.00
CA ALA A 136 -21.19 -35.13 19.94
C ALA A 136 -19.88 -35.81 20.40
N ALA A 137 -19.91 -37.12 20.69
CA ALA A 137 -18.71 -37.87 21.02
C ALA A 137 -17.70 -37.94 19.85
N VAL A 138 -18.16 -38.05 18.60
CA VAL A 138 -17.29 -37.97 17.40
C VAL A 138 -16.60 -36.61 17.32
N LEU A 139 -17.31 -35.51 17.59
CA LEU A 139 -16.75 -34.15 17.56
C LEU A 139 -15.76 -33.90 18.70
N GLU A 140 -16.07 -34.35 19.91
CA GLU A 140 -15.15 -34.27 21.06
C GLU A 140 -13.86 -35.05 20.78
N PHE A 141 -13.98 -36.27 20.24
CA PHE A 141 -12.83 -37.07 19.84
C PHE A 141 -12.02 -36.42 18.72
N LYS A 142 -12.68 -35.83 17.70
CA LYS A 142 -12.03 -35.07 16.63
C LYS A 142 -11.23 -33.88 17.17
N GLN A 143 -11.75 -33.17 18.16
CA GLN A 143 -11.03 -32.08 18.83
C GLN A 143 -9.82 -32.59 19.63
N GLU A 144 -9.97 -33.72 20.34
CA GLU A 144 -8.88 -34.31 21.14
C GLU A 144 -7.68 -34.72 20.28
N ILE A 145 -7.92 -35.33 19.12
CA ILE A 145 -6.86 -35.79 18.21
C ILE A 145 -6.36 -34.69 17.24
N SER A 146 -7.00 -33.51 17.25
CA SER A 146 -6.69 -32.41 16.33
C SER A 146 -5.20 -31.98 16.34
N PRO A 147 -4.52 -31.87 17.51
CA PRO A 147 -3.11 -31.52 17.57
C PRO A 147 -2.15 -32.53 16.92
N LEU A 148 -2.61 -33.74 16.62
CA LEU A 148 -1.77 -34.78 16.03
C LEU A 148 -1.65 -34.66 14.50
N GLY A 149 -2.53 -33.91 13.83
CA GLY A 149 -2.43 -33.64 12.38
C GLY A 149 -2.68 -34.85 11.45
N LEU A 150 -3.38 -35.89 11.92
CA LEU A 150 -3.51 -37.19 11.22
C LEU A 150 -4.95 -37.50 10.77
N PHE A 151 -5.77 -36.47 10.52
CA PHE A 151 -7.17 -36.65 10.14
C PHE A 151 -7.60 -35.77 8.95
N TRP A 152 -8.56 -36.26 8.17
CA TRP A 152 -9.09 -35.59 6.97
C TRP A 152 -10.62 -35.68 6.94
N SER A 153 -11.25 -34.67 6.35
CA SER A 153 -12.69 -34.70 6.06
C SER A 153 -12.96 -35.10 4.60
N PHE A 154 -14.09 -35.78 4.36
CA PHE A 154 -14.57 -36.15 3.02
C PHE A 154 -16.10 -35.96 2.91
N GLU A 155 -16.58 -35.68 1.70
CA GLU A 155 -18.01 -35.40 1.47
C GLU A 155 -18.80 -36.67 1.17
N ASP A 156 -18.36 -37.44 0.18
CA ASP A 156 -19.01 -38.67 -0.24
C ASP A 156 -18.00 -39.82 -0.43
N THR A 157 -18.50 -41.00 -0.76
CA THR A 157 -17.68 -42.21 -0.90
C THR A 157 -16.65 -42.09 -2.05
N ALA A 158 -16.93 -41.33 -3.10
CA ALA A 158 -16.00 -41.12 -4.21
C ALA A 158 -14.85 -40.15 -3.81
N ASP A 159 -15.17 -39.12 -3.03
CA ASP A 159 -14.17 -38.23 -2.45
C ASP A 159 -13.28 -38.97 -1.44
N PHE A 160 -13.87 -39.84 -0.61
CA PHE A 160 -13.10 -40.75 0.26
C PHE A 160 -12.16 -41.64 -0.55
N GLU A 161 -12.65 -42.32 -1.59
CA GLU A 161 -11.85 -43.18 -2.47
C GLU A 161 -10.62 -42.45 -3.02
N ARG A 162 -10.84 -41.23 -3.53
CA ARG A 162 -9.78 -40.40 -4.10
C ARG A 162 -8.74 -40.02 -3.06
N LYS A 163 -9.16 -39.56 -1.88
CA LYS A 163 -8.27 -39.15 -0.78
C LYS A 163 -7.45 -40.33 -0.26
N VAL A 164 -8.10 -41.47 0.03
CA VAL A 164 -7.40 -42.64 0.56
C VAL A 164 -6.42 -43.23 -0.46
N ARG A 165 -6.79 -43.26 -1.76
CA ARG A 165 -5.88 -43.64 -2.86
C ARG A 165 -4.64 -42.74 -2.89
N GLN A 166 -4.82 -41.42 -2.80
CA GLN A 166 -3.72 -40.45 -2.79
C GLN A 166 -2.81 -40.63 -1.57
N HIS A 167 -3.39 -40.77 -0.37
CA HIS A 167 -2.62 -40.90 0.87
C HIS A 167 -1.84 -42.21 0.94
N LEU A 168 -2.44 -43.35 0.55
CA LEU A 168 -1.75 -44.64 0.49
C LEU A 168 -0.67 -44.67 -0.60
N THR A 169 -0.93 -44.05 -1.76
CA THR A 169 0.08 -43.90 -2.82
C THR A 169 1.28 -43.13 -2.29
N ARG A 170 1.04 -41.96 -1.69
CA ARG A 170 2.09 -41.14 -1.09
C ARG A 170 2.88 -41.89 -0.01
N TYR A 171 2.20 -42.64 0.86
CA TYR A 171 2.86 -43.46 1.87
C TYR A 171 3.84 -44.47 1.24
N ILE A 172 3.40 -45.18 0.20
CA ILE A 172 4.26 -46.13 -0.54
C ILE A 172 5.45 -45.41 -1.19
N LEU A 173 5.25 -44.22 -1.78
CA LEU A 173 6.31 -43.43 -2.42
C LEU A 173 7.35 -42.92 -1.43
N ASP A 174 6.90 -42.40 -0.29
CA ASP A 174 7.75 -41.74 0.71
C ASP A 174 8.57 -42.75 1.54
N HIS A 175 8.07 -43.97 1.73
CA HIS A 175 8.68 -44.97 2.62
C HIS A 175 9.33 -46.15 1.88
N ILE A 176 9.13 -46.28 0.56
CA ILE A 176 9.67 -47.42 -0.23
C ILE A 176 10.36 -46.90 -1.49
N HIS A 177 11.69 -46.85 -1.42
CA HIS A 177 12.54 -46.44 -2.54
C HIS A 177 12.55 -47.49 -3.66
N PRO A 178 12.54 -47.08 -4.94
CA PRO A 178 12.67 -48.01 -6.06
C PRO A 178 14.03 -48.72 -6.04
N THR A 179 14.04 -50.01 -6.36
CA THR A 179 15.29 -50.73 -6.65
C THR A 179 15.86 -50.20 -7.96
N ALA A 180 17.15 -49.87 -7.95
CA ALA A 180 17.85 -49.18 -9.03
C ALA A 180 17.66 -49.87 -10.39
N GLY A 181 16.95 -49.18 -11.28
CA GLY A 181 16.93 -49.42 -12.72
C GLY A 181 16.85 -48.06 -13.39
N GLU A 182 17.98 -47.55 -13.86
CA GLU A 182 18.11 -46.26 -14.54
C GLU A 182 17.24 -46.20 -15.81
N PRO A 183 16.47 -45.12 -16.05
CA PRO A 183 16.11 -44.71 -17.39
C PRO A 183 17.17 -43.75 -17.95
N THR A 184 17.72 -44.09 -19.10
CA THR A 184 18.71 -43.33 -19.87
C THR A 184 18.31 -41.85 -20.11
N ALA A 185 19.27 -40.95 -19.92
CA ALA A 185 19.17 -39.48 -19.92
C ALA A 185 18.70 -38.80 -21.23
N ALA A 186 18.44 -39.51 -22.32
CA ALA A 186 18.03 -38.92 -23.59
C ALA A 186 16.49 -38.84 -23.79
N GLY A 187 15.72 -39.63 -23.05
CA GLY A 187 14.25 -39.67 -23.16
C GLY A 187 13.49 -38.70 -22.24
N SER A 188 14.11 -38.25 -21.13
CA SER A 188 13.42 -37.38 -20.15
C SER A 188 13.40 -35.90 -20.55
N ALA A 189 14.42 -35.40 -21.27
CA ALA A 189 14.50 -34.01 -21.68
C ALA A 189 13.40 -33.60 -22.67
N ASN A 190 13.10 -34.44 -23.68
CA ASN A 190 12.01 -34.19 -24.64
C ASN A 190 10.63 -34.25 -23.98
N ARG A 191 10.46 -35.12 -22.98
CA ARG A 191 9.18 -35.33 -22.29
C ARG A 191 8.88 -34.20 -21.28
N VAL A 192 9.90 -33.69 -20.58
CA VAL A 192 9.77 -32.48 -19.72
C VAL A 192 9.42 -31.24 -20.56
N GLN A 193 10.00 -31.09 -21.76
CA GLN A 193 9.62 -29.99 -22.65
C GLN A 193 8.18 -30.10 -23.16
N GLU A 194 7.70 -31.30 -23.49
CA GLU A 194 6.32 -31.54 -23.91
C GLU A 194 5.31 -31.21 -22.80
N LEU A 195 5.68 -31.50 -21.55
CA LEU A 195 4.88 -31.20 -20.37
C LEU A 195 4.86 -29.70 -20.02
N LEU A 196 5.99 -28.99 -20.17
CA LEU A 196 6.04 -27.53 -20.05
C LEU A 196 5.17 -26.82 -21.10
N ARG A 197 5.05 -27.39 -22.30
CA ARG A 197 4.10 -26.90 -23.31
C ARG A 197 2.65 -27.08 -22.86
N SER A 198 2.34 -28.16 -22.14
CA SER A 198 1.01 -28.38 -21.57
C SER A 198 0.65 -27.33 -20.51
N HIS A 199 1.55 -27.05 -19.56
CA HIS A 199 1.35 -25.99 -18.56
C HIS A 199 1.11 -24.62 -19.20
N ARG A 200 1.93 -24.28 -20.21
CA ARG A 200 1.75 -23.04 -20.98
C ARG A 200 0.40 -22.98 -21.67
N ARG A 201 -0.05 -24.08 -22.30
CA ARG A 201 -1.37 -24.15 -22.92
C ARG A 201 -2.49 -23.94 -21.90
N ASN A 202 -2.41 -24.58 -20.73
CA ASN A 202 -3.39 -24.39 -19.67
C ASN A 202 -3.46 -22.93 -19.21
N LEU A 203 -2.31 -22.26 -19.01
CA LEU A 203 -2.28 -20.84 -18.65
C LEU A 203 -2.77 -19.92 -19.77
N GLN A 204 -2.44 -20.23 -21.03
CA GLN A 204 -2.98 -19.52 -22.18
C GLN A 204 -4.49 -19.65 -22.21
N GLU A 205 -5.06 -20.85 -22.11
CA GLU A 205 -6.51 -21.06 -22.10
C GLU A 205 -7.17 -20.36 -20.90
N LYS A 206 -6.61 -20.52 -19.70
CA LYS A 206 -7.11 -19.92 -18.44
C LYS A 206 -7.16 -18.39 -18.46
N PHE A 207 -6.21 -17.74 -19.13
CA PHE A 207 -6.12 -16.28 -19.21
C PHE A 207 -6.29 -15.74 -20.63
N SER A 208 -6.81 -16.55 -21.55
CA SER A 208 -7.07 -16.19 -22.94
C SER A 208 -8.13 -15.12 -23.07
N THR A 209 -9.01 -15.02 -22.09
CA THR A 209 -10.17 -14.14 -22.10
C THR A 209 -10.24 -13.26 -20.87
N ILE A 210 -10.82 -12.08 -21.07
CA ILE A 210 -11.19 -11.15 -20.00
C ILE A 210 -12.70 -10.92 -20.01
N HIS A 211 -13.27 -10.85 -18.81
CA HIS A 211 -14.64 -10.38 -18.63
C HIS A 211 -14.65 -8.86 -18.78
N LEU A 212 -15.31 -8.37 -19.84
CA LEU A 212 -15.66 -6.96 -19.93
C LEU A 212 -16.90 -6.72 -19.07
N PHE A 213 -16.75 -5.79 -18.12
CA PHE A 213 -17.81 -5.41 -17.18
C PHE A 213 -19.13 -5.10 -17.92
N GLY A 214 -20.23 -5.76 -17.58
CA GLY A 214 -21.55 -5.44 -18.14
C GLY A 214 -21.84 -5.87 -19.60
N GLU A 215 -20.88 -6.45 -20.33
CA GLU A 215 -21.10 -7.00 -21.67
C GLU A 215 -21.61 -8.46 -21.63
N LYS A 216 -22.88 -8.66 -21.99
CA LYS A 216 -23.34 -9.89 -22.67
C LYS A 216 -23.68 -9.51 -24.10
N ARG A 217 -22.71 -9.46 -25.00
CA ARG A 217 -23.02 -9.13 -26.40
C ARG A 217 -23.87 -10.25 -27.00
N ARG A 218 -25.08 -9.89 -27.40
CA ARG A 218 -25.87 -10.58 -28.41
C ARG A 218 -25.04 -10.71 -29.70
N ARG A 219 -24.25 -11.78 -29.84
CA ARG A 219 -23.86 -12.31 -31.15
C ARG A 219 -24.41 -13.72 -31.26
N SER A 220 -25.26 -13.90 -32.27
CA SER A 220 -25.58 -15.20 -32.81
C SER A 220 -24.28 -15.95 -33.11
N GLU A 221 -24.21 -17.20 -32.69
CA GLU A 221 -23.13 -18.17 -32.91
C GLU A 221 -21.97 -18.13 -31.89
N GLY A 222 -22.24 -18.73 -30.72
CA GLY A 222 -21.33 -19.72 -30.13
C GLY A 222 -19.94 -19.26 -29.69
N THR A 223 -19.87 -18.35 -28.70
CA THR A 223 -18.86 -18.29 -27.62
C THR A 223 -19.27 -17.12 -26.70
N GLY A 224 -19.53 -17.40 -25.41
CA GLY A 224 -20.16 -16.46 -24.49
C GLY A 224 -19.26 -15.31 -24.01
N ASP A 225 -19.89 -14.25 -23.46
CA ASP A 225 -19.49 -13.19 -22.49
C ASP A 225 -18.01 -12.81 -22.23
N MET A 226 -17.08 -13.20 -23.09
CA MET A 226 -15.63 -13.18 -22.86
C MET A 226 -14.89 -12.66 -24.09
N VAL A 227 -14.04 -11.64 -23.92
CA VAL A 227 -13.23 -11.06 -25.01
C VAL A 227 -11.80 -11.57 -24.90
N ASP A 228 -11.20 -11.94 -26.02
CA ASP A 228 -9.78 -12.31 -26.10
C ASP A 228 -8.92 -11.22 -25.45
N ILE A 229 -8.06 -11.60 -24.49
CA ILE A 229 -7.23 -10.68 -23.73
C ILE A 229 -6.31 -9.85 -24.64
N ASN A 230 -5.83 -10.40 -25.75
CA ASN A 230 -4.97 -9.70 -26.71
C ASN A 230 -5.76 -8.66 -27.51
N VAL A 231 -7.08 -8.85 -27.65
CA VAL A 231 -7.97 -7.90 -28.30
C VAL A 231 -8.45 -6.85 -27.31
N GLY A 232 -8.91 -7.25 -26.12
CA GLY A 232 -9.57 -6.38 -25.14
C GLY A 232 -8.63 -5.59 -24.22
N PHE A 233 -7.40 -6.04 -24.00
CA PHE A 233 -6.46 -5.33 -23.11
C PHE A 233 -5.86 -4.10 -23.79
N VAL A 234 -5.78 -2.98 -23.06
CA VAL A 234 -5.03 -1.78 -23.47
C VAL A 234 -3.74 -1.74 -22.66
N PRO A 235 -2.56 -1.76 -23.31
CA PRO A 235 -1.29 -1.70 -22.61
C PRO A 235 -1.24 -0.49 -21.69
N LEU A 236 -0.87 -0.71 -20.42
CA LEU A 236 -0.79 0.33 -19.41
C LEU A 236 0.57 1.04 -19.47
N HIS A 237 0.64 2.27 -18.95
CA HIS A 237 1.93 2.91 -18.66
C HIS A 237 2.29 2.75 -17.20
N VAL A 238 3.59 2.67 -16.92
CA VAL A 238 4.14 2.62 -15.57
C VAL A 238 5.23 3.68 -15.40
N GLN A 239 5.52 4.07 -14.17
CA GLN A 239 6.65 4.94 -13.85
C GLN A 239 7.47 4.37 -12.69
N ASP A 240 8.75 4.69 -12.63
CA ASP A 240 9.56 4.36 -11.47
C ASP A 240 9.08 5.12 -10.25
N TRP A 241 8.80 4.39 -9.17
CA TRP A 241 8.47 5.02 -7.90
C TRP A 241 9.69 5.76 -7.34
N ARG A 242 9.45 6.97 -6.84
CA ARG A 242 10.46 7.80 -6.17
C ARG A 242 9.88 8.51 -4.96
N GLU A 243 10.79 8.97 -4.10
CA GLU A 243 10.47 9.88 -3.00
C GLU A 243 9.90 11.21 -3.54
N GLU A 244 9.04 11.87 -2.74
CA GLU A 244 8.30 13.11 -3.07
C GLU A 244 9.15 14.23 -3.69
N SER A 245 10.44 14.28 -3.35
CA SER A 245 11.37 15.33 -3.77
C SER A 245 12.06 15.08 -5.11
N SER A 246 11.87 13.91 -5.73
CA SER A 246 12.56 13.56 -6.97
C SER A 246 11.81 14.02 -8.23
N PRO A 247 12.49 14.50 -9.28
CA PRO A 247 11.84 14.91 -10.52
C PRO A 247 11.11 13.70 -11.17
N PRO A 248 9.94 13.94 -11.79
CA PRO A 248 9.13 12.90 -12.41
C PRO A 248 9.93 12.19 -13.51
N THR A 249 9.71 10.88 -13.64
CA THR A 249 10.33 10.07 -14.70
C THR A 249 9.45 10.02 -15.93
N THR A 250 10.06 9.78 -17.08
CA THR A 250 9.32 9.52 -18.30
C THR A 250 8.46 8.25 -18.12
N PRO A 251 7.16 8.30 -18.45
CA PRO A 251 6.32 7.12 -18.50
C PRO A 251 6.96 6.01 -19.33
N LEU A 252 6.89 4.79 -18.83
CA LEU A 252 7.43 3.59 -19.46
C LEU A 252 6.28 2.71 -19.94
N ASP A 253 6.43 2.18 -21.14
CA ASP A 253 5.53 1.18 -21.69
C ASP A 253 5.78 -0.18 -21.00
N ILE A 254 4.70 -0.86 -20.61
CA ILE A 254 4.80 -2.16 -19.89
C ILE A 254 5.47 -3.24 -20.74
N ASP A 255 5.31 -3.23 -22.07
CA ASP A 255 5.93 -4.23 -22.91
C ASP A 255 7.43 -4.00 -22.96
N HIS A 256 7.85 -2.74 -23.00
CA HIS A 256 9.26 -2.38 -22.88
C HIS A 256 9.86 -2.87 -21.56
N VAL A 257 9.21 -2.55 -20.43
CA VAL A 257 9.70 -2.89 -19.08
C VAL A 257 9.75 -4.39 -18.83
N PHE A 258 8.72 -5.13 -19.28
CA PHE A 258 8.62 -6.55 -18.97
C PHE A 258 9.25 -7.45 -20.03
N PHE A 259 9.25 -7.11 -21.32
CA PHE A 259 9.78 -8.02 -22.36
C PHE A 259 11.12 -7.59 -22.95
N ASN A 260 11.41 -6.29 -23.03
CA ASN A 260 12.57 -5.78 -23.77
C ASN A 260 13.74 -5.32 -22.89
N ASP A 261 13.49 -5.02 -21.61
CA ASP A 261 14.50 -4.45 -20.70
C ASP A 261 15.47 -5.50 -20.11
N GLY A 262 16.73 -5.09 -19.93
CA GLY A 262 17.74 -5.83 -19.16
C GLY A 262 17.41 -5.86 -17.65
N PRO A 263 18.36 -6.19 -16.75
CA PRO A 263 18.10 -6.10 -15.31
C PRO A 263 17.56 -4.70 -14.94
N PRO A 264 16.55 -4.60 -14.06
CA PRO A 264 16.23 -5.54 -12.99
C PRO A 264 15.24 -6.66 -13.34
N ARG A 265 15.27 -7.74 -12.53
CA ARG A 265 14.41 -8.93 -12.66
C ARG A 265 13.27 -8.96 -11.64
N HIS A 266 13.32 -8.14 -10.59
CA HIS A 266 12.32 -8.14 -9.52
C HIS A 266 11.55 -6.81 -9.51
N PHE A 267 10.23 -6.86 -9.53
CA PHE A 267 9.34 -5.72 -9.71
C PHE A 267 8.23 -5.72 -8.67
N LEU A 268 7.99 -4.57 -8.06
CA LEU A 268 6.82 -4.33 -7.22
C LEU A 268 5.91 -3.35 -7.94
N LEU A 269 4.78 -3.84 -8.44
CA LEU A 269 3.78 -3.07 -9.15
C LEU A 269 2.76 -2.50 -8.16
N ARG A 270 2.61 -1.19 -8.12
CA ARG A 270 1.70 -0.48 -7.23
C ARG A 270 0.69 0.30 -8.04
N GLY A 271 -0.54 0.41 -7.54
CA GLY A 271 -1.58 1.13 -8.24
C GLY A 271 -2.88 1.18 -7.45
N LEU A 272 -3.69 2.19 -7.74
CA LEU A 272 -4.99 2.42 -7.10
C LEU A 272 -5.97 1.26 -7.34
N PRO A 273 -7.06 1.13 -6.57
CA PRO A 273 -8.15 0.21 -6.89
C PRO A 273 -8.67 0.42 -8.33
N GLY A 274 -8.94 -0.66 -9.06
CA GLY A 274 -9.41 -0.58 -10.46
C GLY A 274 -8.37 -0.18 -11.51
N SER A 275 -7.11 0.11 -11.11
CA SER A 275 -6.02 0.47 -12.06
C SER A 275 -5.60 -0.63 -13.04
N GLY A 276 -6.15 -1.84 -12.91
CA GLY A 276 -5.86 -2.95 -13.84
C GLY A 276 -4.67 -3.82 -13.47
N LYS A 277 -4.14 -3.76 -12.24
CA LYS A 277 -2.99 -4.59 -11.78
C LYS A 277 -3.19 -6.09 -12.01
N THR A 278 -4.33 -6.64 -11.58
CA THR A 278 -4.69 -8.06 -11.79
C THR A 278 -4.81 -8.39 -13.27
N THR A 279 -5.44 -7.52 -14.07
CA THR A 279 -5.54 -7.69 -15.53
C THR A 279 -4.16 -7.67 -16.18
N LEU A 280 -3.25 -6.79 -15.74
CA LEU A 280 -1.87 -6.73 -16.21
C LEU A 280 -1.12 -8.01 -15.87
N LEU A 281 -1.22 -8.54 -14.65
CA LEU A 281 -0.56 -9.80 -14.28
C LEU A 281 -1.10 -10.98 -15.10
N ARG A 282 -2.42 -11.03 -15.35
CA ARG A 282 -3.03 -12.04 -16.24
C ARG A 282 -2.55 -11.90 -17.69
N TYR A 283 -2.45 -10.67 -18.19
CA TYR A 283 -1.88 -10.38 -19.50
C TYR A 283 -0.43 -10.86 -19.61
N LEU A 284 0.40 -10.57 -18.61
CA LEU A 284 1.79 -11.06 -18.56
C LEU A 284 1.83 -12.59 -18.52
N ALA A 285 1.00 -13.24 -17.68
CA ALA A 285 0.92 -14.70 -17.61
C ALA A 285 0.57 -15.31 -18.97
N HIS A 286 -0.46 -14.77 -19.63
CA HIS A 286 -0.90 -15.20 -20.95
C HIS A 286 0.20 -15.03 -22.01
N ARG A 287 0.82 -13.84 -22.07
CA ARG A 287 1.84 -13.51 -23.08
C ARG A 287 3.15 -14.29 -22.91
N TYR A 288 3.63 -14.45 -21.68
CA TYR A 288 4.78 -15.31 -21.42
C TYR A 288 4.51 -16.79 -21.68
N ALA A 289 3.24 -17.21 -21.60
CA ALA A 289 2.86 -18.54 -22.00
C ALA A 289 2.78 -18.69 -23.53
N SER A 290 2.38 -17.65 -24.28
CA SER A 290 2.20 -17.66 -25.74
C SER A 290 3.49 -17.52 -26.55
N GLU A 291 4.44 -16.71 -26.08
CA GLU A 291 5.73 -16.55 -26.75
C GLU A 291 6.59 -17.81 -26.60
N ASN A 292 7.38 -18.14 -27.63
CA ASN A 292 8.35 -19.24 -27.62
C ASN A 292 9.59 -18.88 -26.76
N ASN A 293 9.35 -18.21 -25.62
CA ASN A 293 10.34 -17.80 -24.65
C ASN A 293 10.78 -19.02 -23.84
N ASP A 294 12.02 -19.04 -23.35
CA ASP A 294 12.51 -20.08 -22.43
C ASP A 294 11.90 -19.95 -21.02
N CYS A 295 10.99 -19.00 -20.81
CA CYS A 295 10.46 -18.65 -19.50
C CYS A 295 9.20 -19.44 -19.10
N ILE A 296 9.04 -19.73 -17.81
CA ILE A 296 7.88 -20.47 -17.29
C ILE A 296 7.09 -19.55 -16.35
N PRO A 297 5.89 -19.08 -16.75
CA PRO A 297 5.06 -18.25 -15.89
C PRO A 297 4.33 -19.08 -14.84
N VAL A 298 4.26 -18.55 -13.61
CA VAL A 298 3.47 -19.07 -12.49
C VAL A 298 2.69 -17.90 -11.90
N TYR A 299 1.37 -18.02 -11.90
CA TYR A 299 0.46 -17.02 -11.35
C TYR A 299 -0.08 -17.48 -10.01
N MET A 300 0.01 -16.62 -8.99
CA MET A 300 -0.42 -16.90 -7.62
C MET A 300 -1.25 -15.75 -7.08
N ARG A 301 -2.39 -16.08 -6.46
CA ARG A 301 -3.17 -15.13 -5.65
C ARG A 301 -2.65 -15.16 -4.22
N CYS A 302 -2.20 -14.02 -3.70
CA CYS A 302 -1.54 -13.96 -2.39
C CYS A 302 -2.48 -14.33 -1.24
N LYS A 303 -3.78 -14.07 -1.37
CA LYS A 303 -4.79 -14.47 -0.37
C LYS A 303 -4.92 -15.99 -0.21
N ALA A 304 -4.59 -16.77 -1.24
CA ALA A 304 -4.61 -18.23 -1.19
C ALA A 304 -3.34 -18.84 -0.57
N LEU A 305 -2.36 -18.02 -0.19
CA LEU A 305 -1.09 -18.49 0.39
C LEU A 305 -1.23 -18.65 1.91
N ASP A 306 -1.28 -19.89 2.38
CA ASP A 306 -1.22 -20.20 3.81
C ASP A 306 0.23 -20.46 4.26
N LEU A 307 0.97 -19.40 4.60
CA LEU A 307 2.35 -19.56 5.04
C LEU A 307 2.52 -20.27 6.41
N SER A 308 1.45 -20.72 7.09
CA SER A 308 1.56 -21.32 8.42
C SER A 308 2.40 -22.62 8.44
N GLU A 309 2.35 -23.43 7.38
CA GLU A 309 2.97 -24.77 7.33
C GLU A 309 4.15 -24.95 6.34
N GLY A 310 4.63 -23.90 5.66
CA GLY A 310 5.66 -24.06 4.62
C GLY A 310 6.46 -22.82 4.22
N SER A 311 7.44 -23.01 3.34
CA SER A 311 8.20 -21.94 2.68
C SER A 311 7.49 -21.47 1.40
N LEU A 312 7.75 -20.25 0.93
CA LEU A 312 7.18 -19.76 -0.33
C LEU A 312 7.52 -20.66 -1.53
N GLU A 313 8.65 -21.36 -1.48
CA GLU A 313 9.04 -22.35 -2.48
C GLU A 313 8.10 -23.55 -2.52
N ASP A 314 7.60 -23.99 -1.37
CA ASP A 314 6.63 -25.08 -1.26
C ASP A 314 5.29 -24.68 -1.88
N PHE A 315 4.89 -23.41 -1.73
CA PHE A 315 3.67 -22.88 -2.36
C PHE A 315 3.80 -22.73 -3.88
N VAL A 316 4.94 -22.23 -4.38
CA VAL A 316 5.20 -22.21 -5.82
C VAL A 316 5.11 -23.62 -6.39
N GLN A 317 5.65 -24.61 -5.67
CA GLN A 317 5.56 -26.02 -6.06
C GLN A 317 4.12 -26.53 -6.04
N GLN A 318 3.34 -26.20 -5.02
CA GLN A 318 1.93 -26.58 -4.93
C GLN A 318 1.11 -25.99 -6.08
N GLN A 319 1.26 -24.70 -6.36
CA GLN A 319 0.54 -24.03 -7.45
C GLN A 319 0.86 -24.67 -8.80
N LEU A 320 2.14 -24.99 -9.04
CA LEU A 320 2.56 -25.72 -10.25
C LEU A 320 1.94 -27.12 -10.34
N ASN A 321 1.81 -27.82 -9.20
CA ASN A 321 1.20 -29.15 -9.13
C ASN A 321 -0.33 -29.12 -9.34
N GLU A 322 -0.99 -28.02 -8.97
CA GLU A 322 -2.43 -27.78 -9.16
C GLU A 322 -2.75 -27.39 -10.61
N ASP A 323 -1.89 -26.60 -11.26
CA ASP A 323 -2.06 -26.22 -12.68
C ASP A 323 -1.67 -27.35 -13.66
N SER A 324 -1.13 -28.48 -13.17
CA SER A 324 -0.66 -29.63 -13.97
C SER A 324 -1.38 -30.95 -13.65
N ASP A 325 -1.99 -31.57 -14.67
CA ASP A 325 -2.75 -32.83 -14.55
C ASP A 325 -1.89 -34.11 -14.47
N SER A 326 -0.59 -34.05 -14.80
CA SER A 326 0.29 -35.24 -14.85
C SER A 326 1.16 -35.40 -13.60
N THR A 327 1.21 -36.63 -13.07
CA THR A 327 2.02 -36.98 -11.89
C THR A 327 3.52 -36.96 -12.20
N GLU A 328 3.91 -37.20 -13.45
CA GLU A 328 5.32 -37.15 -13.89
C GLU A 328 5.85 -35.72 -14.00
N VAL A 329 4.97 -34.73 -14.25
CA VAL A 329 5.30 -33.29 -14.13
C VAL A 329 5.67 -32.96 -12.69
N ARG A 330 4.86 -33.44 -11.74
CA ARG A 330 5.09 -33.21 -10.31
C ARG A 330 6.46 -33.75 -9.89
N GLU A 331 6.84 -34.93 -10.37
CA GLU A 331 8.15 -35.53 -10.12
C GLU A 331 9.32 -34.79 -10.82
N ALA A 332 9.13 -34.30 -12.05
CA ALA A 332 10.16 -33.54 -12.77
C ALA A 332 10.34 -32.10 -12.23
N LEU A 333 9.28 -31.49 -11.71
CA LEU A 333 9.29 -30.17 -11.08
C LEU A 333 9.83 -30.21 -9.63
N CYS A 334 9.88 -31.38 -8.99
CA CYS A 334 10.39 -31.55 -7.61
C CYS A 334 11.90 -31.29 -7.45
N ASP A 335 12.69 -31.17 -8.54
CA ASP A 335 14.08 -30.72 -8.45
C ASP A 335 14.13 -29.19 -8.26
N LYS A 336 13.82 -28.76 -7.03
CA LYS A 336 13.65 -27.36 -6.59
C LYS A 336 14.75 -26.42 -7.09
N LYS A 337 16.00 -26.88 -7.11
CA LYS A 337 17.16 -26.04 -7.47
C LYS A 337 17.27 -25.83 -8.97
N ARG A 338 17.16 -26.90 -9.75
CA ARG A 338 17.34 -26.86 -11.20
C ARG A 338 16.22 -26.11 -11.90
N PHE A 339 15.01 -26.11 -11.32
CA PHE A 339 13.83 -25.48 -11.91
C PHE A 339 13.76 -23.96 -11.62
N LEU A 340 14.00 -23.54 -10.39
CA LEU A 340 14.03 -22.11 -10.01
C LEU A 340 15.27 -21.36 -10.55
N GLU A 341 16.34 -22.10 -10.92
CA GLU A 341 17.51 -21.56 -11.62
C GLU A 341 17.31 -21.35 -13.13
N ASN A 342 16.30 -21.99 -13.73
CA ASN A 342 15.86 -21.73 -15.11
C ASN A 342 14.99 -20.45 -15.16
N ASN A 343 14.81 -19.83 -16.34
CA ASN A 343 14.16 -18.51 -16.54
C ASN A 343 12.67 -18.42 -16.07
N MET A 344 12.35 -18.59 -14.79
CA MET A 344 10.97 -18.51 -14.30
C MET A 344 10.45 -17.08 -14.18
N ILE A 345 9.13 -16.95 -14.31
CA ILE A 345 8.38 -15.72 -14.01
C ILE A 345 7.35 -16.04 -12.93
N LEU A 346 7.50 -15.41 -11.77
CA LEU A 346 6.59 -15.56 -10.64
C LEU A 346 5.74 -14.29 -10.53
N LEU A 347 4.42 -14.45 -10.65
CA LEU A 347 3.44 -13.37 -10.66
C LEU A 347 2.59 -13.49 -9.39
N PHE A 348 2.79 -12.58 -8.44
CA PHE A 348 2.07 -12.53 -7.16
C PHE A 348 1.02 -11.42 -7.19
N ASP A 349 -0.26 -11.80 -7.17
CA ASP A 349 -1.39 -10.87 -7.26
C ASP A 349 -2.04 -10.65 -5.89
N GLY A 350 -2.32 -9.39 -5.55
CA GLY A 350 -3.07 -9.02 -4.34
C GLY A 350 -2.28 -9.14 -3.02
N LEU A 351 -1.06 -8.61 -2.94
CA LEU A 351 -0.31 -8.56 -1.66
C LEU A 351 -1.08 -7.83 -0.54
N ASP A 352 -1.94 -6.88 -0.92
CA ASP A 352 -2.81 -6.14 0.00
C ASP A 352 -4.00 -6.95 0.53
N GLU A 353 -4.28 -8.13 -0.03
CA GLU A 353 -5.45 -8.96 0.32
C GLU A 353 -5.18 -9.97 1.45
N ILE A 354 -4.04 -9.85 2.14
CA ILE A 354 -3.64 -10.75 3.23
C ILE A 354 -4.20 -10.26 4.55
N GLU A 355 -5.00 -11.10 5.20
CA GLU A 355 -5.85 -10.71 6.35
C GLU A 355 -5.06 -10.28 7.59
N HIS A 356 -3.91 -10.91 7.84
CA HIS A 356 -3.07 -10.68 9.01
C HIS A 356 -1.80 -9.94 8.62
N ALA A 357 -1.57 -8.79 9.26
CA ALA A 357 -0.39 -7.96 9.05
C ALA A 357 0.93 -8.72 9.25
N GLU A 358 0.96 -9.69 10.18
CA GLU A 358 2.12 -10.54 10.43
C GLU A 358 2.40 -11.50 9.26
N THR A 359 1.35 -12.10 8.68
CA THR A 359 1.46 -12.94 7.47
C THR A 359 1.88 -12.13 6.25
N GLY A 360 1.34 -10.91 6.10
CA GLY A 360 1.74 -9.98 5.02
C GLY A 360 3.22 -9.60 5.13
N ASN A 361 3.70 -9.26 6.32
CA ASN A 361 5.12 -8.98 6.58
C ASN A 361 5.99 -10.20 6.29
N ARG A 362 5.53 -11.39 6.70
CA ARG A 362 6.23 -12.64 6.43
C ARG A 362 6.32 -12.89 4.92
N LEU A 363 5.24 -12.69 4.17
CA LEU A 363 5.27 -12.84 2.71
C LEU A 363 6.24 -11.86 2.05
N ALA A 364 6.24 -10.59 2.46
CA ALA A 364 7.21 -9.60 1.96
C ALA A 364 8.66 -10.03 2.23
N ALA A 365 8.93 -10.53 3.45
CA ALA A 365 10.24 -11.05 3.81
C ALA A 365 10.62 -12.31 3.02
N GLU A 366 9.69 -13.24 2.79
CA GLU A 366 9.91 -14.44 1.98
C GLU A 366 10.13 -14.11 0.51
N LEU A 367 9.41 -13.14 -0.07
CA LEU A 367 9.63 -12.65 -1.42
C LEU A 367 11.03 -12.04 -1.58
N GLU A 368 11.50 -11.28 -0.59
CA GLU A 368 12.88 -10.80 -0.59
C GLU A 368 13.90 -11.92 -0.48
N LYS A 369 13.66 -12.93 0.37
CA LYS A 369 14.52 -14.12 0.46
C LYS A 369 14.57 -14.86 -0.87
N LEU A 370 13.43 -15.02 -1.53
CA LEU A 370 13.31 -15.68 -2.83
C LEU A 370 14.09 -14.91 -3.91
N ALA A 371 13.93 -13.57 -3.98
CA ALA A 371 14.67 -12.71 -4.90
C ALA A 371 16.20 -12.72 -4.66
N ARG A 372 16.64 -12.93 -3.41
CA ARG A 372 18.06 -13.11 -3.08
C ARG A 372 18.58 -14.47 -3.51
N LYS A 373 17.78 -15.52 -3.33
CA LYS A 373 18.15 -16.91 -3.63
C LYS A 373 18.15 -17.20 -5.13
N TYR A 374 17.24 -16.61 -5.90
CA TYR A 374 17.09 -16.82 -7.34
C TYR A 374 17.18 -15.52 -8.14
N PRO A 375 18.38 -14.92 -8.28
CA PRO A 375 18.55 -13.62 -8.94
C PRO A 375 18.24 -13.62 -10.45
N ARG A 376 18.12 -14.81 -11.07
CA ARG A 376 17.74 -14.97 -12.48
C ARG A 376 16.23 -15.07 -12.69
N ALA A 377 15.48 -15.49 -11.67
CA ALA A 377 14.03 -15.56 -11.73
C ALA A 377 13.46 -14.14 -11.80
N LYS A 378 12.42 -13.95 -12.62
CA LYS A 378 11.72 -12.69 -12.70
C LYS A 378 10.53 -12.74 -11.75
N ILE A 379 10.51 -11.87 -10.74
CA ILE A 379 9.48 -11.86 -9.70
C ILE A 379 8.71 -10.56 -9.80
N ILE A 380 7.40 -10.63 -10.00
CA ILE A 380 6.53 -9.47 -10.10
C ILE A 380 5.44 -9.63 -9.04
N ALA A 381 5.34 -8.66 -8.13
CA ALA A 381 4.29 -8.64 -7.12
C ALA A 381 3.44 -7.39 -7.25
N ALA A 382 2.12 -7.50 -7.11
CA ALA A 382 1.18 -6.39 -7.19
C ALA A 382 0.55 -6.05 -5.83
N SER A 383 0.44 -4.76 -5.51
CA SER A 383 -0.18 -4.28 -4.27
C SER A 383 -0.82 -2.90 -4.42
N ARG A 384 -1.63 -2.48 -3.43
CA ARG A 384 -2.03 -1.08 -3.24
C ARG A 384 -0.85 -0.28 -2.65
N PRO A 385 -0.67 1.01 -3.00
CA PRO A 385 0.43 1.82 -2.48
C PRO A 385 0.52 1.87 -0.95
N ILE A 386 -0.64 1.95 -0.28
CA ILE A 386 -0.74 2.09 1.18
C ILE A 386 -0.35 0.82 1.96
N SER A 387 -0.37 -0.34 1.30
CA SER A 387 -0.11 -1.63 1.94
C SER A 387 1.38 -1.99 2.00
N VAL A 388 2.25 -1.20 1.35
CA VAL A 388 3.69 -1.44 1.30
C VAL A 388 4.39 -0.47 2.24
N ARG A 389 5.13 -1.00 3.23
CA ARG A 389 5.84 -0.16 4.20
C ARG A 389 7.07 0.48 3.58
N GLN A 390 7.48 1.61 4.16
CA GLN A 390 8.74 2.26 3.83
C GLN A 390 9.91 1.36 4.26
N GLY A 391 10.61 0.79 3.28
CA GLY A 391 11.77 -0.10 3.49
C GLY A 391 11.59 -1.52 2.96
N ASP A 392 10.34 -1.98 2.76
CA ASP A 392 10.06 -3.30 2.19
C ASP A 392 10.45 -3.38 0.71
N PHE A 393 10.82 -4.57 0.23
CA PHE A 393 11.18 -4.82 -1.16
C PHE A 393 12.38 -3.99 -1.65
N ALA A 394 13.43 -3.87 -0.84
CA ALA A 394 14.61 -3.06 -1.16
C ALA A 394 15.34 -3.53 -2.45
N LYS A 395 15.17 -4.79 -2.84
CA LYS A 395 15.74 -5.38 -4.07
C LYS A 395 14.82 -5.32 -5.29
N PHE A 396 13.61 -4.80 -5.15
CA PHE A 396 12.63 -4.73 -6.23
C PHE A 396 12.64 -3.32 -6.83
N ARG A 397 12.58 -3.25 -8.15
CA ARG A 397 12.24 -2.00 -8.84
C ARG A 397 10.76 -1.73 -8.61
N ARG A 398 10.46 -0.63 -7.93
CA ARG A 398 9.08 -0.24 -7.60
C ARG A 398 8.51 0.56 -8.77
N LEU A 399 7.36 0.14 -9.27
CA LEU A 399 6.69 0.74 -10.41
C LEU A 399 5.26 1.14 -10.01
N ASP A 400 4.87 2.35 -10.37
CA ASP A 400 3.50 2.83 -10.23
C ASP A 400 2.76 2.73 -11.56
N VAL A 401 1.60 2.07 -11.56
CA VAL A 401 0.67 2.07 -12.68
C VAL A 401 0.08 3.47 -12.84
N LEU A 402 0.29 4.06 -14.01
CA LEU A 402 -0.19 5.39 -14.33
C LEU A 402 -1.66 5.39 -14.77
N PRO A 403 -2.37 6.51 -14.59
CA PRO A 403 -3.69 6.70 -15.20
C PRO A 403 -3.64 6.55 -16.72
N LEU A 404 -4.74 6.09 -17.33
CA LEU A 404 -4.85 5.99 -18.79
C LEU A 404 -4.74 7.37 -19.44
N THR A 405 -3.94 7.46 -20.51
CA THR A 405 -3.87 8.67 -21.32
C THR A 405 -5.12 8.81 -22.21
N PRO A 406 -5.42 10.01 -22.74
CA PRO A 406 -6.53 10.19 -23.68
C PRO A 406 -6.49 9.22 -24.88
N GLU A 407 -5.30 8.90 -25.38
CA GLU A 407 -5.10 7.96 -26.49
C GLU A 407 -5.45 6.53 -26.07
N MET A 408 -5.08 6.12 -24.86
CA MET A 408 -5.42 4.80 -24.31
C MET A 408 -6.92 4.68 -24.03
N ILE A 409 -7.56 5.74 -23.52
CA ILE A 409 -9.01 5.80 -23.32
C ILE A 409 -9.74 5.66 -24.67
N GLN A 410 -9.25 6.36 -25.70
CA GLN A 410 -9.76 6.21 -27.06
C GLN A 410 -9.62 4.77 -27.56
N ALA A 411 -8.43 4.17 -27.45
CA ALA A 411 -8.20 2.80 -27.88
C ALA A 411 -9.11 1.79 -27.15
N TYR A 412 -9.37 2.03 -25.86
CA TYR A 412 -10.32 1.24 -25.07
C TYR A 412 -11.75 1.38 -25.61
N ALA A 413 -12.20 2.62 -25.86
CA ALA A 413 -13.53 2.90 -26.40
C ALA A 413 -13.72 2.30 -27.81
N GLU A 414 -12.71 2.35 -28.67
CA GLU A 414 -12.74 1.73 -30.00
C GLU A 414 -12.96 0.21 -29.93
N LYS A 415 -12.25 -0.46 -29.01
CA LYS A 415 -12.41 -1.88 -28.74
C LYS A 415 -13.80 -2.18 -28.17
N TRP A 416 -14.26 -1.37 -27.21
CA TRP A 416 -15.58 -1.51 -26.60
C TRP A 416 -16.70 -1.38 -27.62
N PHE A 417 -16.77 -0.27 -28.36
CA PHE A 417 -17.87 0.01 -29.28
C PHE A 417 -17.75 -0.69 -30.64
N GLY A 418 -16.74 -1.55 -30.85
CA GLY A 418 -16.65 -2.44 -32.00
C GLY A 418 -16.74 -1.75 -33.36
N GLY A 419 -16.24 -0.51 -33.48
CA GLY A 419 -16.26 0.28 -34.72
C GLY A 419 -17.43 1.26 -34.88
N GLU A 420 -18.34 1.40 -33.90
CA GLU A 420 -19.39 2.44 -33.90
C GLU A 420 -18.79 3.85 -33.75
N SER A 421 -18.30 4.41 -34.86
CA SER A 421 -17.53 5.66 -34.89
C SER A 421 -18.30 6.87 -34.33
N GLU A 422 -19.62 6.90 -34.49
CA GLU A 422 -20.47 7.97 -33.94
C GLU A 422 -20.51 7.96 -32.40
N LYS A 423 -20.64 6.76 -31.78
CA LYS A 423 -20.62 6.63 -30.31
C LYS A 423 -19.25 6.97 -29.74
N ILE A 424 -18.18 6.54 -30.41
CA ILE A 424 -16.80 6.83 -30.00
C ILE A 424 -16.56 8.34 -30.04
N ALA A 425 -16.93 9.01 -31.14
CA ALA A 425 -16.79 10.46 -31.28
C ALA A 425 -17.63 11.22 -30.24
N ALA A 426 -18.87 10.78 -29.99
CA ALA A 426 -19.73 11.38 -28.99
C ALA A 426 -19.16 11.24 -27.57
N LEU A 427 -18.69 10.05 -27.18
CA LEU A 427 -18.04 9.84 -25.89
C LEU A 427 -16.78 10.71 -25.75
N GLN A 428 -15.93 10.75 -26.77
CA GLN A 428 -14.73 11.60 -26.77
C GLN A 428 -15.07 13.08 -26.61
N GLN A 429 -16.11 13.55 -27.30
CA GLN A 429 -16.59 14.93 -27.17
C GLN A 429 -17.04 15.21 -25.73
N SER A 430 -17.80 14.30 -25.12
CA SER A 430 -18.24 14.44 -23.73
C SER A 430 -17.06 14.45 -22.75
N LEU A 431 -16.07 13.56 -22.91
CA LEU A 431 -14.87 13.52 -22.08
C LEU A 431 -14.02 14.78 -22.24
N ALA A 432 -13.92 15.34 -23.45
CA ALA A 432 -13.20 16.57 -23.71
C ALA A 432 -13.87 17.80 -23.04
N GLN A 433 -15.21 17.82 -22.99
CA GLN A 433 -15.98 18.91 -22.38
C GLN A 433 -16.11 18.80 -20.86
N ARG A 434 -15.93 17.61 -20.27
CA ARG A 434 -16.14 17.35 -18.84
C ARG A 434 -14.88 16.76 -18.19
N PRO A 435 -13.93 17.61 -17.73
CA PRO A 435 -12.64 17.18 -17.19
C PRO A 435 -12.75 16.16 -16.04
N ARG A 436 -13.73 16.30 -15.15
CA ARG A 436 -13.95 15.33 -14.06
C ARG A 436 -14.31 13.93 -14.57
N ILE A 437 -15.12 13.83 -15.60
CA ILE A 437 -15.49 12.53 -16.19
C ILE A 437 -14.28 11.91 -16.90
N ARG A 438 -13.47 12.73 -17.57
CA ARG A 438 -12.19 12.30 -18.15
C ARG A 438 -11.23 11.77 -17.09
N ASP A 439 -11.14 12.42 -15.94
CA ASP A 439 -10.28 11.97 -14.84
C ASP A 439 -10.77 10.64 -14.25
N LEU A 440 -12.09 10.42 -14.12
CA LEU A 440 -12.66 9.11 -13.78
C LEU A 440 -12.34 8.05 -14.85
N ALA A 441 -12.47 8.40 -16.13
CA ALA A 441 -12.15 7.55 -17.27
C ALA A 441 -10.65 7.15 -17.34
N ALA A 442 -9.78 7.85 -16.63
CA ALA A 442 -8.37 7.48 -16.52
C ALA A 442 -8.15 6.20 -15.68
N ASN A 443 -9.17 5.74 -14.94
CA ASN A 443 -9.17 4.43 -14.27
C ASN A 443 -9.86 3.38 -15.16
N PRO A 444 -9.20 2.26 -15.54
CA PRO A 444 -9.77 1.27 -16.46
C PRO A 444 -11.13 0.69 -16.04
N PHE A 445 -11.34 0.45 -14.73
CA PHE A 445 -12.61 -0.06 -14.23
C PHE A 445 -13.73 0.98 -14.36
N LEU A 446 -13.46 2.23 -13.94
CA LEU A 446 -14.43 3.32 -14.08
C LEU A 446 -14.69 3.66 -15.55
N LEU A 447 -13.70 3.56 -16.43
CA LEU A 447 -13.87 3.68 -17.88
C LEU A 447 -14.84 2.62 -18.41
N SER A 448 -14.72 1.37 -17.95
CA SER A 448 -15.67 0.31 -18.32
C SER A 448 -17.09 0.66 -17.89
N MET A 449 -17.26 1.20 -16.68
CA MET A 449 -18.57 1.67 -16.20
C MET A 449 -19.09 2.85 -17.02
N ILE A 450 -18.22 3.80 -17.39
CA ILE A 450 -18.55 4.96 -18.23
C ILE A 450 -19.00 4.51 -19.63
N CYS A 451 -18.25 3.61 -20.27
CA CYS A 451 -18.62 3.05 -21.56
C CYS A 451 -19.97 2.32 -21.48
N PHE A 452 -20.16 1.52 -20.43
CA PHE A 452 -21.41 0.81 -20.17
C PHE A 452 -22.60 1.77 -19.96
N THR A 453 -22.50 2.74 -19.05
CA THR A 453 -23.61 3.67 -18.76
C THR A 453 -23.90 4.57 -19.96
N PHE A 454 -22.88 5.00 -20.69
CA PHE A 454 -23.02 5.74 -21.94
C PHE A 454 -23.74 4.93 -23.01
N GLU A 455 -23.44 3.64 -23.14
CA GLU A 455 -24.13 2.76 -24.08
C GLU A 455 -25.63 2.62 -23.75
N GLN A 456 -25.99 2.61 -22.46
CA GLN A 456 -27.39 2.49 -22.03
C GLN A 456 -28.19 3.79 -22.11
N GLY A 457 -27.57 4.94 -21.82
CA GLY A 457 -28.30 6.21 -21.62
C GLY A 457 -27.70 7.42 -22.32
N GLY A 458 -26.69 7.25 -23.17
CA GLY A 458 -26.00 8.32 -23.90
C GLY A 458 -25.31 9.32 -22.97
N ASP A 459 -25.13 10.54 -23.46
CA ASP A 459 -24.41 11.62 -22.76
C ASP A 459 -25.04 12.00 -21.40
N ALA A 460 -26.37 11.85 -21.26
CA ALA A 460 -27.08 12.13 -20.01
C ALA A 460 -26.79 11.10 -18.90
N ALA A 461 -26.20 9.95 -19.23
CA ALA A 461 -25.79 8.94 -18.27
C ALA A 461 -24.36 9.13 -17.75
N LEU A 462 -23.62 10.10 -18.30
CA LEU A 462 -22.27 10.44 -17.86
C LEU A 462 -22.31 11.36 -16.64
N LEU A 463 -21.89 10.84 -15.49
CA LEU A 463 -21.98 11.50 -14.20
C LEU A 463 -20.58 11.88 -13.70
N GLU A 464 -20.46 13.07 -13.12
CA GLU A 464 -19.16 13.62 -12.67
C GLU A 464 -18.68 13.06 -11.33
N ARG A 465 -19.61 12.57 -10.50
CA ARG A 465 -19.26 11.95 -9.22
C ARG A 465 -19.19 10.45 -9.35
N ARG A 466 -18.18 9.87 -8.72
CA ARG A 466 -17.97 8.43 -8.71
C ARG A 466 -19.13 7.69 -8.05
N SER A 467 -19.63 8.16 -6.90
CA SER A 467 -20.81 7.56 -6.24
C SER A 467 -22.05 7.52 -7.14
N ASP A 468 -22.31 8.62 -7.87
CA ASP A 468 -23.42 8.72 -8.82
C ASP A 468 -23.25 7.75 -10.00
N LEU A 469 -22.02 7.60 -10.51
CA LEU A 469 -21.69 6.63 -11.55
C LEU A 469 -21.95 5.19 -11.09
N TYR A 470 -21.53 4.84 -9.86
CA TYR A 470 -21.84 3.52 -9.27
C TYR A 470 -23.35 3.30 -9.10
N GLU A 471 -24.08 4.29 -8.58
CA GLU A 471 -25.53 4.22 -8.40
C GLU A 471 -26.24 4.00 -9.75
N LYS A 472 -25.87 4.79 -10.76
CA LYS A 472 -26.47 4.70 -12.09
C LYS A 472 -26.14 3.36 -12.77
N CYS A 473 -24.90 2.92 -12.65
CA CYS A 473 -24.44 1.68 -13.26
C CYS A 473 -25.09 0.46 -12.62
N THR A 474 -25.12 0.39 -11.28
CA THR A 474 -25.76 -0.72 -10.56
C THR A 474 -27.26 -0.74 -10.81
N LYS A 475 -27.92 0.42 -10.94
CA LYS A 475 -29.31 0.52 -11.39
C LYS A 475 -29.52 -0.14 -12.75
N TYR A 476 -28.73 0.20 -13.77
CA TYR A 476 -28.87 -0.40 -15.10
C TYR A 476 -28.63 -1.91 -15.11
N LEU A 477 -27.66 -2.41 -14.34
CA LEU A 477 -27.40 -3.85 -14.23
C LEU A 477 -28.55 -4.59 -13.54
N LEU A 478 -29.07 -4.06 -12.44
CA LEU A 478 -30.20 -4.66 -11.72
C LEU A 478 -31.51 -4.62 -12.51
N GLN A 479 -31.72 -3.57 -13.32
CA GLN A 479 -32.88 -3.45 -14.21
C GLN A 479 -32.95 -4.55 -15.27
N ARG A 480 -31.83 -5.20 -15.61
CA ARG A 480 -31.82 -6.37 -16.51
C ARG A 480 -32.53 -7.59 -15.90
N ALA A 481 -32.45 -7.74 -14.57
CA ALA A 481 -33.12 -8.82 -13.85
C ALA A 481 -34.52 -8.43 -13.37
N TYR A 482 -34.66 -7.20 -12.89
CA TYR A 482 -35.90 -6.68 -12.34
C TYR A 482 -36.12 -5.24 -12.81
N ASP A 483 -36.90 -5.05 -13.86
CA ASP A 483 -37.30 -3.71 -14.31
C ASP A 483 -38.38 -3.13 -13.37
N PRO A 484 -38.06 -2.14 -12.51
CA PRO A 484 -38.99 -1.62 -11.52
C PRO A 484 -40.18 -0.88 -12.15
N GLU A 485 -40.09 -0.45 -13.41
CA GLU A 485 -41.19 0.21 -14.12
C GLU A 485 -42.16 -0.81 -14.75
N SER A 486 -41.78 -2.09 -14.85
CA SER A 486 -42.60 -3.11 -15.52
C SER A 486 -43.81 -3.58 -14.69
N SER A 487 -43.67 -3.69 -13.36
CA SER A 487 -44.74 -4.11 -12.45
C SER A 487 -44.41 -3.83 -10.98
N ALA A 488 -45.44 -3.79 -10.12
CA ALA A 488 -45.26 -3.65 -8.67
C ALA A 488 -44.43 -4.79 -8.05
N ALA A 489 -44.57 -6.01 -8.56
CA ALA A 489 -43.76 -7.15 -8.12
C ALA A 489 -42.29 -7.00 -8.53
N ALA A 490 -42.01 -6.53 -9.75
CA ALA A 490 -40.65 -6.27 -10.21
C ALA A 490 -39.99 -5.13 -9.43
N LYS A 491 -40.72 -4.06 -9.12
CA LYS A 491 -40.26 -2.99 -8.23
C LYS A 491 -39.90 -3.52 -6.84
N SER A 492 -40.78 -4.34 -6.26
CA SER A 492 -40.51 -4.95 -4.96
C SER A 492 -39.27 -5.85 -5.01
N ASN A 493 -39.11 -6.67 -6.05
CA ASN A 493 -37.93 -7.53 -6.19
C ASN A 493 -36.64 -6.75 -6.37
N TYR A 494 -36.68 -5.64 -7.12
CA TYR A 494 -35.56 -4.72 -7.27
C TYR A 494 -35.13 -4.14 -5.91
N GLU A 495 -36.07 -3.62 -5.12
CA GLU A 495 -35.81 -3.04 -3.80
C GLU A 495 -35.25 -4.09 -2.82
N HIS A 496 -35.85 -5.28 -2.75
CA HIS A 496 -35.35 -6.35 -1.88
C HIS A 496 -33.98 -6.88 -2.30
N THR A 497 -33.69 -6.93 -3.60
CA THR A 497 -32.38 -7.33 -4.11
C THR A 497 -31.29 -6.38 -3.59
N ILE A 498 -31.55 -5.07 -3.58
CA ILE A 498 -30.61 -4.09 -3.04
C ILE A 498 -30.38 -4.32 -1.54
N GLU A 499 -31.44 -4.56 -0.76
CA GLU A 499 -31.31 -4.82 0.68
C GLU A 499 -30.51 -6.09 0.99
N ILE A 500 -30.72 -7.17 0.21
CA ILE A 500 -29.92 -8.40 0.34
C ILE A 500 -28.45 -8.11 0.00
N LEU A 501 -28.18 -7.44 -1.12
CA LEU A 501 -26.80 -7.12 -1.52
C LEU A 501 -26.10 -6.21 -0.50
N LYS A 502 -26.81 -5.26 0.13
CA LYS A 502 -26.29 -4.45 1.24
C LYS A 502 -25.91 -5.30 2.46
N ASP A 503 -26.78 -6.20 2.90
CA ASP A 503 -26.50 -7.02 4.09
C ASP A 503 -25.41 -8.08 3.82
N VAL A 504 -25.43 -8.72 2.65
CA VAL A 504 -24.37 -9.64 2.21
C VAL A 504 -23.04 -8.90 2.10
N SER A 505 -22.99 -7.79 1.37
CA SER A 505 -21.73 -7.04 1.19
C SER A 505 -21.11 -6.64 2.53
N LEU A 506 -21.85 -5.99 3.43
CA LEU A 506 -21.32 -5.52 4.70
C LEU A 506 -20.85 -6.66 5.62
N ARG A 507 -21.62 -7.75 5.74
CA ARG A 507 -21.25 -8.88 6.61
C ARG A 507 -19.97 -9.55 6.16
N PHE A 508 -19.91 -9.92 4.88
CA PHE A 508 -18.76 -10.60 4.32
C PHE A 508 -17.54 -9.68 4.29
N PHE A 509 -17.73 -8.37 4.12
CA PHE A 509 -16.65 -7.39 4.21
C PHE A 509 -16.08 -7.30 5.63
N LEU A 510 -16.94 -7.39 6.66
CA LEU A 510 -16.51 -7.46 8.07
C LEU A 510 -15.82 -8.78 8.41
N TRP A 511 -16.27 -9.89 7.83
CA TRP A 511 -15.66 -11.22 8.00
C TRP A 511 -14.40 -11.43 7.16
N LYS A 512 -14.11 -10.53 6.21
CA LYS A 512 -13.02 -10.63 5.22
C LYS A 512 -13.12 -11.85 4.28
N GLU A 513 -14.33 -12.38 4.11
CA GLU A 513 -14.63 -13.51 3.25
C GLU A 513 -15.13 -13.01 1.88
N ASP A 514 -14.49 -13.42 0.78
CA ASP A 514 -14.86 -12.96 -0.58
C ASP A 514 -16.02 -13.75 -1.17
N ASP A 515 -16.16 -15.01 -0.75
CA ASP A 515 -17.17 -15.95 -1.20
C ASP A 515 -18.34 -15.88 -0.21
N PHE A 516 -19.55 -15.69 -0.72
CA PHE A 516 -20.78 -15.73 0.08
C PHE A 516 -21.54 -17.04 -0.19
N PRO A 517 -21.48 -18.01 0.75
CA PRO A 517 -22.18 -19.28 0.62
C PRO A 517 -23.69 -19.10 0.54
N VAL A 518 -24.35 -19.94 -0.26
CA VAL A 518 -25.80 -19.89 -0.49
C VAL A 518 -26.60 -20.00 0.82
N ASP A 519 -26.12 -20.82 1.76
CA ASP A 519 -26.75 -20.99 3.08
C ASP A 519 -26.75 -19.71 3.92
N HIS A 520 -25.69 -18.91 3.83
CA HIS A 520 -25.61 -17.62 4.52
C HIS A 520 -26.56 -16.60 3.88
N VAL A 521 -26.60 -16.55 2.55
CA VAL A 521 -27.56 -15.70 1.82
C VAL A 521 -29.00 -16.10 2.14
N ASN A 522 -29.28 -17.39 2.35
CA ASN A 522 -30.59 -17.89 2.76
C ASN A 522 -31.03 -17.37 4.14
N VAL A 523 -30.11 -17.34 5.11
CA VAL A 523 -30.40 -16.77 6.45
C VAL A 523 -30.70 -15.28 6.36
N ILE A 524 -29.96 -14.55 5.52
CA ILE A 524 -30.13 -13.12 5.29
C ILE A 524 -31.46 -12.83 4.58
N SER A 525 -31.73 -13.52 3.48
CA SER A 525 -32.93 -13.31 2.67
C SER A 525 -34.21 -13.60 3.47
N ARG A 526 -34.22 -14.64 4.32
CA ARG A 526 -35.35 -14.95 5.23
C ARG A 526 -35.64 -13.87 6.27
N ARG A 527 -34.64 -13.08 6.67
CA ARG A 527 -34.82 -11.95 7.60
C ARG A 527 -35.33 -10.71 6.88
N ALA A 528 -34.94 -10.54 5.61
CA ALA A 528 -35.29 -9.39 4.78
C ALA A 528 -36.64 -9.54 4.04
N LEU A 529 -37.22 -10.74 3.94
CA LEU A 529 -38.38 -11.04 3.10
C LEU A 529 -39.47 -11.86 3.81
N SER A 530 -40.73 -11.66 3.41
CA SER A 530 -41.73 -12.74 3.39
C SER A 530 -41.40 -13.71 2.25
N ALA A 531 -41.54 -15.02 2.48
CA ALA A 531 -41.03 -16.09 1.61
C ALA A 531 -41.58 -16.15 0.15
N GLU A 532 -42.47 -15.24 -0.25
CA GLU A 532 -43.22 -15.33 -1.52
C GLU A 532 -42.59 -14.57 -2.70
N THR A 533 -41.68 -13.61 -2.50
CA THR A 533 -41.33 -12.62 -3.55
C THR A 533 -40.12 -12.99 -4.44
N LEU A 534 -39.06 -13.62 -3.90
CA LEU A 534 -37.79 -13.85 -4.62
C LEU A 534 -37.45 -15.32 -4.92
N GLY A 535 -38.26 -16.28 -4.44
CA GLY A 535 -38.02 -17.71 -4.64
C GLY A 535 -36.91 -18.28 -3.75
N ARG A 536 -36.29 -19.41 -4.15
CA ARG A 536 -35.19 -20.01 -3.39
C ARG A 536 -33.92 -19.15 -3.53
N PRO A 537 -33.09 -19.02 -2.47
CA PRO A 537 -31.87 -18.21 -2.51
C PRO A 537 -30.89 -18.58 -3.63
N GLU A 538 -30.80 -19.87 -3.95
CA GLU A 538 -29.97 -20.37 -5.04
C GLU A 538 -30.49 -19.91 -6.41
N ASP A 539 -31.81 -19.97 -6.64
CA ASP A 539 -32.44 -19.48 -7.88
C ASP A 539 -32.24 -17.97 -8.04
N PHE A 540 -32.34 -17.23 -6.92
CA PHE A 540 -32.06 -15.80 -6.88
C PHE A 540 -30.61 -15.47 -7.27
N LEU A 541 -29.63 -16.14 -6.66
CA LEU A 541 -28.21 -15.91 -6.97
C LEU A 541 -27.85 -16.34 -8.39
N ASN A 542 -28.35 -17.49 -8.85
CA ASN A 542 -28.18 -17.92 -10.23
C ASN A 542 -28.77 -16.92 -11.22
N ARG A 543 -29.94 -16.33 -10.91
CA ARG A 543 -30.53 -15.27 -11.73
C ARG A 543 -29.67 -14.02 -11.75
N LEU A 544 -29.20 -13.56 -10.58
CA LEU A 544 -28.33 -12.38 -10.51
C LEU A 544 -27.05 -12.56 -11.30
N GLU A 545 -26.40 -13.71 -11.19
CA GLU A 545 -25.25 -14.07 -12.02
C GLU A 545 -25.61 -14.05 -13.51
N ALA A 546 -26.72 -14.70 -13.89
CA ALA A 546 -27.10 -14.87 -15.29
C ALA A 546 -27.57 -13.56 -15.96
N GLU A 547 -28.17 -12.63 -15.24
CA GLU A 547 -28.87 -11.47 -15.83
C GLU A 547 -28.16 -10.14 -15.54
N THR A 548 -27.46 -10.00 -14.42
CA THR A 548 -26.92 -8.70 -13.98
C THR A 548 -25.41 -8.54 -14.18
N GLY A 549 -24.62 -9.62 -14.13
CA GLY A 549 -23.15 -9.52 -14.15
C GLY A 549 -22.54 -8.79 -12.93
N LEU A 550 -23.29 -8.69 -11.83
CA LEU A 550 -22.78 -8.13 -10.56
C LEU A 550 -22.00 -9.17 -9.74
N ILE A 551 -22.41 -10.43 -9.84
CA ILE A 551 -21.86 -11.57 -9.11
C ILE A 551 -21.49 -12.71 -10.07
N GLN A 552 -20.60 -13.59 -9.64
CA GLN A 552 -20.13 -14.77 -10.38
C GLN A 552 -19.95 -15.95 -9.43
N ARG A 553 -19.93 -17.18 -9.95
CA ARG A 553 -19.59 -18.36 -9.16
C ARG A 553 -18.20 -18.27 -8.53
N ALA A 554 -18.11 -18.75 -7.30
CA ALA A 554 -16.87 -18.85 -6.54
C ALA A 554 -16.63 -20.28 -6.04
N LYS A 555 -15.60 -20.50 -5.23
CA LYS A 555 -15.29 -21.84 -4.69
C LYS A 555 -16.42 -22.29 -3.75
N GLU A 556 -16.92 -21.36 -2.94
CA GLU A 556 -18.01 -21.59 -1.99
C GLU A 556 -19.18 -20.65 -2.28
N GLY A 557 -20.02 -20.99 -3.26
CA GLY A 557 -21.18 -20.19 -3.65
C GLY A 557 -20.85 -19.13 -4.68
N PHE A 558 -20.91 -17.85 -4.30
CA PHE A 558 -20.82 -16.71 -5.22
C PHE A 558 -19.91 -15.61 -4.68
N THR A 559 -19.37 -14.77 -5.57
CA THR A 559 -18.59 -13.58 -5.21
C THR A 559 -18.96 -12.40 -6.12
N PHE A 560 -18.59 -11.17 -5.75
CA PHE A 560 -18.73 -10.03 -6.65
C PHE A 560 -17.75 -10.12 -7.82
N VAL A 561 -18.19 -9.75 -9.03
CA VAL A 561 -17.33 -9.77 -10.24
C VAL A 561 -16.12 -8.83 -10.08
N HIS A 562 -16.29 -7.73 -9.33
CA HIS A 562 -15.21 -6.80 -9.06
C HIS A 562 -15.28 -6.26 -7.63
N ARG A 563 -14.12 -6.15 -6.96
CA ARG A 563 -14.01 -5.66 -5.58
C ARG A 563 -14.63 -4.27 -5.39
N SER A 564 -14.56 -3.39 -6.38
CA SER A 564 -15.15 -2.05 -6.25
C SER A 564 -16.69 -2.03 -6.28
N LEU A 565 -17.35 -3.04 -6.87
CA LEU A 565 -18.81 -3.20 -6.72
C LEU A 565 -19.17 -3.62 -5.31
N TRP A 566 -18.38 -4.53 -4.73
CA TRP A 566 -18.53 -4.93 -3.35
C TRP A 566 -18.32 -3.74 -2.41
N GLU A 567 -17.24 -2.98 -2.59
CA GLU A 567 -16.96 -1.75 -1.83
C GLU A 567 -18.13 -0.73 -1.93
N TYR A 568 -18.76 -0.60 -3.10
CA TYR A 568 -19.95 0.23 -3.29
C TYR A 568 -21.19 -0.28 -2.53
N PHE A 569 -21.54 -1.57 -2.62
CA PHE A 569 -22.68 -2.11 -1.87
C PHE A 569 -22.44 -2.06 -0.36
N THR A 570 -21.21 -2.26 0.09
CA THR A 570 -20.82 -2.05 1.49
C THR A 570 -21.04 -0.59 1.89
N ALA A 571 -20.59 0.37 1.08
CA ALA A 571 -20.82 1.80 1.34
C ALA A 571 -22.32 2.15 1.37
N LEU A 572 -23.12 1.53 0.51
CA LEU A 572 -24.57 1.68 0.49
C LEU A 572 -25.22 1.14 1.78
N ALA A 573 -24.73 0.02 2.31
CA ALA A 573 -25.17 -0.55 3.58
C ALA A 573 -24.81 0.33 4.79
N LEU A 574 -23.73 1.10 4.72
CA LEU A 574 -23.33 2.03 5.79
C LEU A 574 -24.27 3.22 5.96
N ARG A 575 -25.14 3.51 4.98
CA ARG A 575 -26.18 4.56 5.11
C ARG A 575 -27.13 4.31 6.28
N ASP A 576 -27.30 3.05 6.65
CA ASP A 576 -28.15 2.61 7.76
C ASP A 576 -27.36 2.52 9.09
N LYS A 577 -26.10 2.95 9.10
CA LYS A 577 -25.21 2.97 10.27
C LYS A 577 -24.89 4.40 10.72
N THR A 578 -24.30 4.53 11.91
CA THR A 578 -23.79 5.81 12.43
C THR A 578 -22.41 6.13 11.87
N ASN A 579 -22.06 7.42 11.79
CA ASN A 579 -20.72 7.84 11.40
C ASN A 579 -19.63 7.26 12.31
N ASP A 580 -19.89 7.14 13.62
CA ASP A 580 -19.00 6.48 14.58
C ASP A 580 -18.67 5.03 14.19
N PHE A 581 -19.61 4.26 13.65
CA PHE A 581 -19.32 2.92 13.12
C PHE A 581 -18.32 2.99 11.96
N VAL A 582 -18.51 3.93 11.04
CA VAL A 582 -17.64 4.12 9.86
C VAL A 582 -16.23 4.55 10.29
N ILE A 583 -16.15 5.54 11.19
CA ILE A 583 -14.87 6.10 11.69
C ILE A 583 -14.04 5.01 12.37
N ARG A 584 -14.64 4.13 13.19
CA ARG A 584 -13.91 3.03 13.86
C ARG A 584 -13.20 2.08 12.90
N HIS A 585 -13.71 1.94 11.67
CA HIS A 585 -13.12 1.07 10.66
C HIS A 585 -12.18 1.82 9.70
N ALA A 586 -12.21 3.16 9.68
CA ALA A 586 -11.44 3.98 8.74
C ALA A 586 -9.91 3.96 8.96
N ALA A 587 -9.45 3.40 10.09
CA ALA A 587 -8.03 3.11 10.32
C ALA A 587 -7.54 1.91 9.49
N ASN A 588 -8.43 1.02 9.06
CA ASN A 588 -8.08 -0.11 8.22
C ASN A 588 -8.04 0.34 6.74
N PRO A 589 -6.90 0.19 6.03
CA PRO A 589 -6.78 0.56 4.61
C PRO A 589 -7.79 -0.11 3.68
N ASP A 590 -8.32 -1.29 4.03
CA ASP A 590 -9.38 -1.95 3.25
C ASP A 590 -10.65 -1.10 3.14
N TRP A 591 -10.92 -0.27 4.15
CA TRP A 591 -12.13 0.54 4.24
C TRP A 591 -12.02 1.87 3.51
N GLU A 592 -10.84 2.26 3.03
CA GLU A 592 -10.62 3.58 2.44
C GLU A 592 -11.63 3.89 1.32
N GLU A 593 -11.77 2.98 0.36
CA GLU A 593 -12.66 3.16 -0.79
C GLU A 593 -14.13 3.14 -0.35
N VAL A 594 -14.48 2.28 0.61
CA VAL A 594 -15.83 2.20 1.19
C VAL A 594 -16.20 3.53 1.86
N VAL A 595 -15.29 4.13 2.63
CA VAL A 595 -15.51 5.40 3.34
C VAL A 595 -15.66 6.55 2.35
N ARG A 596 -14.85 6.59 1.28
CA ARG A 596 -14.95 7.59 0.21
C ARG A 596 -16.29 7.51 -0.52
N LEU A 597 -16.71 6.31 -0.91
CA LEU A 597 -18.01 6.09 -1.55
C LEU A 597 -19.16 6.44 -0.61
N TYR A 598 -19.06 6.06 0.67
CA TYR A 598 -20.05 6.39 1.70
C TYR A 598 -20.22 7.90 1.82
N ALA A 599 -19.13 8.66 1.90
CA ALA A 599 -19.17 10.11 1.92
C ALA A 599 -19.91 10.69 0.71
N GLY A 600 -19.59 10.22 -0.50
CA GLY A 600 -20.26 10.66 -1.74
C GLY A 600 -21.75 10.28 -1.82
N LEU A 601 -22.21 9.31 -1.02
CA LEU A 601 -23.60 8.89 -0.88
C LEU A 601 -24.37 9.65 0.21
N LEU A 602 -23.68 10.39 1.08
CA LEU A 602 -24.33 11.24 2.07
C LEU A 602 -25.01 12.44 1.39
N GLN A 603 -26.27 12.66 1.74
CA GLN A 603 -27.07 13.79 1.23
C GLN A 603 -27.17 14.95 2.23
N ASN A 604 -26.70 14.77 3.46
CA ASN A 604 -26.80 15.75 4.54
C ASN A 604 -25.40 16.28 4.89
N ASP A 605 -25.20 17.58 4.69
CA ASP A 605 -23.94 18.28 4.96
C ASP A 605 -23.51 18.14 6.42
N ASP A 606 -24.43 18.11 7.40
CA ASP A 606 -24.09 17.93 8.82
C ASP A 606 -23.44 16.56 9.08
N LYS A 607 -23.94 15.51 8.41
CA LYS A 607 -23.34 14.16 8.50
C LYS A 607 -21.98 14.10 7.83
N VAL A 608 -21.79 14.85 6.73
CA VAL A 608 -20.48 14.96 6.07
C VAL A 608 -19.48 15.66 6.98
N VAL A 609 -19.88 16.77 7.62
CA VAL A 609 -19.06 17.50 8.59
C VAL A 609 -18.69 16.61 9.78
N GLU A 610 -19.64 15.86 10.34
CA GLU A 610 -19.37 14.89 11.42
C GLU A 610 -18.34 13.82 10.98
N LEU A 611 -18.51 13.25 9.78
CA LEU A 611 -17.61 12.25 9.23
C LEU A 611 -16.19 12.81 9.03
N VAL A 612 -16.06 13.97 8.35
CA VAL A 612 -14.77 14.63 8.11
C VAL A 612 -14.09 14.96 9.43
N ASN A 613 -14.83 15.48 10.42
CA ASN A 613 -14.29 15.78 11.75
C ASN A 613 -13.77 14.53 12.47
N GLY A 614 -14.52 13.43 12.42
CA GLY A 614 -14.11 12.16 13.03
C GLY A 614 -12.88 11.55 12.35
N LEU A 615 -12.82 11.64 11.02
CA LEU A 615 -11.67 11.19 10.24
C LEU A 615 -10.44 12.06 10.45
N TRP A 616 -10.59 13.37 10.67
CA TRP A 616 -9.46 14.28 10.88
C TRP A 616 -8.52 13.82 12.00
N ASN A 617 -9.08 13.33 13.10
CA ASN A 617 -8.29 12.88 14.25
C ASN A 617 -7.68 11.49 14.08
N LEU A 618 -8.20 10.69 13.14
CA LEU A 618 -7.81 9.29 12.94
C LEU A 618 -6.91 9.10 11.71
N ASN A 619 -7.28 9.73 10.59
CA ASN A 619 -6.69 9.58 9.27
C ASN A 619 -6.91 10.86 8.44
N ARG A 620 -6.07 11.89 8.68
CA ARG A 620 -6.15 13.21 7.98
C ARG A 620 -6.11 13.09 6.45
N PRO A 621 -5.25 12.26 5.85
CA PRO A 621 -5.25 12.13 4.39
C PRO A 621 -6.58 11.60 3.83
N LEU A 622 -7.20 10.64 4.52
CA LEU A 622 -8.52 10.15 4.13
C LEU A 622 -9.61 11.22 4.32
N ALA A 623 -9.55 12.00 5.42
CA ALA A 623 -10.49 13.10 5.65
C ALA A 623 -10.49 14.10 4.48
N LEU A 624 -9.30 14.46 3.97
CA LEU A 624 -9.15 15.34 2.82
C LEU A 624 -9.64 14.71 1.52
N ARG A 625 -9.31 13.44 1.25
CA ARG A 625 -9.85 12.71 0.08
C ARG A 625 -11.37 12.58 0.11
N VAL A 626 -11.99 12.49 1.29
CA VAL A 626 -13.45 12.48 1.43
C VAL A 626 -14.06 13.81 0.97
N THR A 627 -13.39 14.94 1.19
CA THR A 627 -13.90 16.25 0.75
C THR A 627 -14.04 16.37 -0.77
N THR A 628 -13.29 15.59 -1.55
CA THR A 628 -13.40 15.60 -3.02
C THR A 628 -14.57 14.76 -3.54
N GLU A 629 -15.20 13.93 -2.71
CA GLU A 629 -16.31 13.04 -3.09
C GLU A 629 -17.69 13.70 -2.90
N VAL A 630 -17.74 14.82 -2.18
CA VAL A 630 -18.98 15.50 -1.77
C VAL A 630 -19.23 16.79 -2.57
N LYS A 631 -20.46 17.31 -2.50
CA LYS A 631 -20.84 18.55 -3.21
C LYS A 631 -20.39 19.81 -2.47
N THR A 632 -20.40 19.75 -1.14
CA THR A 632 -19.98 20.84 -0.26
C THR A 632 -18.51 21.15 -0.52
N PRO A 633 -18.13 22.43 -0.73
CA PRO A 633 -16.73 22.81 -0.90
C PRO A 633 -15.88 22.33 0.28
N ALA A 634 -14.67 21.85 0.01
CA ALA A 634 -13.75 21.41 1.06
C ALA A 634 -13.46 22.57 2.04
N ALA A 635 -13.46 23.79 1.53
CA ALA A 635 -13.30 25.00 2.33
C ALA A 635 -14.31 25.13 3.48
N GLU A 636 -15.57 24.75 3.24
CA GLU A 636 -16.62 24.83 4.26
C GLU A 636 -16.52 23.71 5.29
N LEU A 637 -16.07 22.53 4.86
CA LEU A 637 -15.92 21.34 5.70
C LEU A 637 -14.70 21.43 6.63
N LEU A 638 -13.61 22.02 6.15
CA LEU A 638 -12.33 22.11 6.89
C LEU A 638 -12.25 23.32 7.82
N LYS A 639 -13.00 24.39 7.52
CA LYS A 639 -13.01 25.63 8.32
C LYS A 639 -13.30 25.42 9.81
N PRO A 640 -14.28 24.58 10.23
CA PRO A 640 -14.52 24.29 11.64
C PRO A 640 -13.36 23.56 12.34
N LEU A 641 -12.57 22.76 11.61
CA LEU A 641 -11.42 22.03 12.15
C LEU A 641 -10.29 22.99 12.48
N ILE A 642 -10.00 23.89 11.55
CA ILE A 642 -8.94 24.90 11.69
C ILE A 642 -9.31 25.93 12.75
N ALA A 643 -10.60 26.23 12.92
CA ALA A 643 -11.06 27.20 13.93
C ALA A 643 -11.14 26.61 15.35
N LYS A 644 -11.23 25.28 15.51
CA LYS A 644 -11.36 24.61 16.82
C LYS A 644 -10.01 24.38 17.50
N GLU A 645 -8.97 24.17 16.72
CA GLU A 645 -7.62 23.98 17.23
C GLU A 645 -6.90 25.34 17.19
N GLU A 646 -6.86 26.04 18.33
CA GLU A 646 -6.19 27.34 18.47
C GLU A 646 -4.67 27.17 18.24
N GLY A 647 -4.17 27.41 17.02
CA GLY A 647 -2.74 27.56 16.76
C GLY A 647 -2.24 27.18 15.37
N ASN A 648 -0.97 27.52 15.10
CA ASN A 648 -0.28 27.20 13.84
C ASN A 648 -0.15 25.70 13.57
N GLN A 649 -0.12 24.88 14.62
CA GLN A 649 0.08 23.43 14.50
C GLN A 649 -0.97 22.78 13.59
N SER A 650 -2.23 23.20 13.69
CA SER A 650 -3.35 22.64 12.92
C SER A 650 -3.29 23.01 11.44
N LYS A 651 -2.81 24.22 11.14
CA LYS A 651 -2.56 24.70 9.78
C LYS A 651 -1.42 23.91 9.14
N LEU A 652 -0.37 23.61 9.92
CA LEU A 652 0.75 22.77 9.46
C LEU A 652 0.32 21.31 9.27
N LEU A 653 -0.51 20.77 10.17
CA LEU A 653 -1.11 19.43 10.00
C LEU A 653 -2.01 19.34 8.76
N LEU A 654 -2.66 20.44 8.38
CA LEU A 654 -3.43 20.52 7.14
C LEU A 654 -2.54 20.51 5.90
N ILE A 655 -1.44 21.26 5.91
CA ILE A 655 -0.47 21.24 4.81
C ILE A 655 0.14 19.84 4.66
N ASP A 656 0.54 19.20 5.76
CA ASP A 656 1.06 17.82 5.76
C ASP A 656 0.01 16.82 5.25
N GLY A 657 -1.23 16.90 5.75
CA GLY A 657 -2.33 16.06 5.29
C GLY A 657 -2.63 16.24 3.80
N LEU A 658 -2.57 17.47 3.28
CA LEU A 658 -2.74 17.77 1.87
C LEU A 658 -1.61 17.15 1.04
N GLU A 659 -0.35 17.35 1.45
CA GLU A 659 0.81 16.79 0.77
C GLU A 659 0.67 15.28 0.58
N GLN A 660 0.31 14.57 1.66
CA GLN A 660 0.09 13.12 1.64
C GLN A 660 -1.13 12.70 0.78
N SER A 661 -2.11 13.59 0.58
CA SER A 661 -3.33 13.30 -0.16
C SER A 661 -3.21 13.52 -1.66
N LEU A 662 -2.40 14.50 -2.08
CA LEU A 662 -2.37 14.98 -3.47
C LEU A 662 -2.08 13.87 -4.48
N ARG A 663 -1.12 12.99 -4.18
CA ARG A 663 -0.76 11.84 -5.04
C ARG A 663 -1.90 10.85 -5.30
N LEU A 664 -2.95 10.87 -4.47
CA LEU A 664 -4.06 9.93 -4.48
C LEU A 664 -5.38 10.58 -4.94
N ILE A 665 -5.34 11.86 -5.32
CA ILE A 665 -6.47 12.64 -5.83
C ILE A 665 -6.30 12.87 -7.34
N ALA A 666 -7.40 12.93 -8.08
CA ALA A 666 -7.39 13.24 -9.50
C ALA A 666 -6.87 14.66 -9.78
N ALA A 667 -6.16 14.86 -10.89
CA ALA A 667 -5.49 16.14 -11.19
C ALA A 667 -6.43 17.36 -11.14
N THR A 668 -7.66 17.24 -11.64
CA THR A 668 -8.64 18.33 -11.58
C THR A 668 -9.09 18.66 -10.16
N ASP A 669 -9.24 17.66 -9.30
CA ASP A 669 -9.59 17.84 -7.90
C ASP A 669 -8.39 18.28 -7.04
N GLN A 670 -7.16 17.94 -7.43
CA GLN A 670 -5.94 18.41 -6.76
C GLN A 670 -5.85 19.93 -6.79
N GLN A 671 -5.96 20.54 -7.99
CA GLN A 671 -5.87 22.00 -8.14
C GLN A 671 -6.97 22.70 -7.35
N LYS A 672 -8.21 22.20 -7.44
CA LYS A 672 -9.35 22.75 -6.71
C LYS A 672 -9.20 22.62 -5.20
N LEU A 673 -8.81 21.45 -4.68
CA LEU A 673 -8.62 21.23 -3.25
C LEU A 673 -7.48 22.09 -2.71
N VAL A 674 -6.38 22.20 -3.46
CA VAL A 674 -5.26 23.06 -3.07
C VAL A 674 -5.71 24.51 -3.05
N GLN A 675 -6.38 24.99 -4.09
CA GLN A 675 -6.90 26.35 -4.11
C GLN A 675 -7.86 26.61 -2.95
N GLU A 676 -8.86 25.76 -2.72
CA GLU A 676 -9.82 25.90 -1.62
C GLU A 676 -9.15 25.85 -0.25
N THR A 677 -8.12 25.02 -0.08
CA THR A 677 -7.42 24.89 1.20
C THR A 677 -6.47 26.06 1.43
N LEU A 678 -5.79 26.53 0.38
CA LEU A 678 -5.00 27.75 0.42
C LEU A 678 -5.88 28.97 0.65
N ASP A 679 -7.08 29.03 0.08
CA ASP A 679 -8.04 30.09 0.38
C ASP A 679 -8.39 30.11 1.88
N ILE A 680 -8.55 28.95 2.52
CA ILE A 680 -8.72 28.90 3.98
C ILE A 680 -7.46 29.36 4.74
N LEU A 681 -6.29 28.84 4.35
CA LEU A 681 -5.01 29.12 5.01
C LEU A 681 -4.56 30.58 4.82
N LEU A 682 -4.91 31.20 3.69
CA LEU A 682 -4.34 32.46 3.22
C LEU A 682 -5.34 33.64 3.21
N ILE A 683 -6.64 33.41 2.93
CA ILE A 683 -7.61 34.52 2.78
C ILE A 683 -8.25 34.95 4.11
N LYS A 684 -8.34 34.07 5.12
CA LYS A 684 -8.78 34.46 6.48
C LYS A 684 -7.63 34.96 7.34
N CYS A 685 -6.99 36.01 6.83
CA CYS A 685 -5.82 36.76 7.31
C CYS A 685 -5.94 37.38 8.73
N GLN A 686 -6.56 36.71 9.70
CA GLN A 686 -6.53 37.10 11.11
C GLN A 686 -5.30 36.55 11.84
N GLU A 687 -4.61 35.54 11.30
CA GLU A 687 -3.38 34.97 11.88
C GLU A 687 -2.28 34.73 10.82
N ARG A 688 -1.42 35.75 10.63
CA ARG A 688 -0.38 35.85 9.59
C ARG A 688 0.94 35.19 10.00
N ASP A 689 0.99 33.87 9.99
CA ASP A 689 2.19 33.13 10.38
C ASP A 689 3.11 32.78 9.20
N CYS A 690 4.39 33.17 9.29
CA CYS A 690 5.38 32.98 8.22
C CYS A 690 5.74 31.51 7.95
N GLU A 691 5.66 30.62 8.93
CA GLU A 691 5.96 29.18 8.76
C GLU A 691 4.87 28.51 7.92
N VAL A 692 3.60 28.81 8.20
CA VAL A 692 2.45 28.29 7.44
C VAL A 692 2.54 28.73 5.99
N ILE A 693 2.85 30.01 5.72
CA ILE A 693 2.97 30.54 4.36
C ILE A 693 4.13 29.86 3.62
N TYR A 694 5.27 29.67 4.29
CA TYR A 694 6.43 28.98 3.70
C TYR A 694 6.08 27.57 3.22
N HIS A 695 5.48 26.74 4.08
CA HIS A 695 5.14 25.38 3.71
C HIS A 695 3.99 25.30 2.69
N ALA A 696 3.04 26.23 2.72
CA ALA A 696 2.01 26.36 1.69
C ALA A 696 2.63 26.67 0.31
N GLN A 697 3.64 27.55 0.26
CA GLN A 697 4.36 27.84 -0.98
C GLN A 697 5.16 26.64 -1.47
N GLU A 698 5.88 25.93 -0.60
CA GLU A 698 6.60 24.70 -0.99
C GLU A 698 5.64 23.65 -1.58
N LEU A 699 4.44 23.52 -1.00
CA LEU A 699 3.42 22.62 -1.52
C LEU A 699 2.96 23.01 -2.94
N LEU A 700 2.73 24.30 -3.19
CA LEU A 700 2.37 24.83 -4.51
C LEU A 700 3.44 24.53 -5.57
N GLU A 701 4.71 24.72 -5.21
CA GLU A 701 5.85 24.44 -6.09
C GLU A 701 5.93 22.96 -6.45
N LYS A 702 5.72 22.06 -5.47
CA LYS A 702 5.74 20.60 -5.67
C LYS A 702 4.70 20.12 -6.68
N ILE A 703 3.51 20.74 -6.70
CA ILE A 703 2.43 20.35 -7.62
C ILE A 703 2.50 21.05 -8.98
N GLY A 704 3.52 21.87 -9.23
CA GLY A 704 3.71 22.55 -10.51
C GLY A 704 2.69 23.66 -10.79
N LEU A 705 1.92 24.09 -9.78
CA LEU A 705 1.24 25.38 -9.85
C LEU A 705 2.33 26.44 -9.67
N GLN A 706 2.45 27.37 -10.63
CA GLN A 706 3.51 28.37 -10.53
C GLN A 706 3.39 29.08 -9.18
N PRO A 707 4.43 29.04 -8.32
CA PRO A 707 4.47 29.96 -7.21
C PRO A 707 4.37 31.35 -7.81
N LEU A 708 3.52 32.20 -7.24
CA LEU A 708 3.67 33.63 -7.45
C LEU A 708 5.14 33.94 -7.14
N GLN A 709 5.83 34.63 -8.04
CA GLN A 709 7.26 34.97 -7.94
C GLN A 709 7.67 35.24 -6.48
N PRO A 710 8.90 34.90 -6.02
CA PRO A 710 9.34 35.29 -4.67
C PRO A 710 9.09 36.79 -4.44
N GLY A 711 8.16 37.11 -3.53
CA GLY A 711 7.62 38.48 -3.33
C GLY A 711 6.20 38.70 -3.89
N GLY A 712 5.84 38.18 -5.06
CA GLY A 712 4.48 38.24 -5.63
C GLY A 712 3.41 37.64 -4.72
N LEU A 713 3.71 36.53 -4.04
CA LEU A 713 2.81 35.93 -3.04
C LEU A 713 2.59 36.86 -1.83
N ILE A 714 3.63 37.59 -1.41
CA ILE A 714 3.60 38.59 -0.32
C ILE A 714 2.68 39.77 -0.71
N TYR A 715 2.61 40.10 -1.99
CA TYR A 715 1.82 41.22 -2.47
C TYR A 715 0.35 40.80 -2.76
N GLU A 716 0.12 39.67 -3.44
CA GLU A 716 -1.23 39.22 -3.81
C GLU A 716 -2.08 38.76 -2.62
N LEU A 717 -1.48 38.10 -1.63
CA LEU A 717 -2.22 37.56 -0.49
C LEU A 717 -2.54 38.61 0.60
N PHE A 718 -1.87 39.77 0.61
CA PHE A 718 -1.79 40.62 1.80
C PHE A 718 -2.12 42.10 1.59
N ASP A 719 -2.94 42.41 0.58
CA ASP A 719 -3.28 43.77 0.18
C ASP A 719 -2.03 44.56 -0.24
N LEU A 720 -1.66 44.34 -1.50
CA LEU A 720 -0.64 45.04 -2.30
C LEU A 720 -0.37 46.49 -1.85
N ALA A 721 -1.43 47.27 -1.59
CA ALA A 721 -1.30 48.68 -1.28
C ALA A 721 -0.65 48.94 0.10
N HIS A 722 -1.11 48.27 1.15
CA HIS A 722 -0.61 48.49 2.51
C HIS A 722 0.80 47.93 2.71
N ALA A 723 1.11 46.77 2.12
CA ALA A 723 2.44 46.19 2.20
C ALA A 723 3.49 47.04 1.50
N ALA A 724 3.16 47.62 0.34
CA ALA A 724 4.04 48.52 -0.41
C ALA A 724 4.22 49.87 0.30
N GLU A 725 3.17 50.45 0.89
CA GLU A 725 3.25 51.71 1.64
C GLU A 725 4.20 51.59 2.84
N ARG A 726 4.07 50.52 3.64
CA ARG A 726 4.96 50.28 4.79
C ARG A 726 6.40 50.02 4.37
N GLN A 727 6.60 49.29 3.27
CA GLN A 727 7.94 49.05 2.72
C GLN A 727 8.58 50.39 2.31
N GLN A 728 7.82 51.23 1.61
CA GLN A 728 8.29 52.56 1.22
C GLN A 728 8.59 53.43 2.43
N LYS A 729 7.73 53.40 3.46
CA LYS A 729 7.95 54.11 4.73
C LYS A 729 9.25 53.67 5.40
N LEU A 730 9.51 52.36 5.48
CA LEU A 730 10.75 51.82 6.04
C LEU A 730 11.97 52.33 5.29
N LEU A 731 11.96 52.22 3.95
CA LEU A 731 13.08 52.59 3.11
C LEU A 731 13.32 54.11 3.04
N ALA A 732 12.27 54.92 3.22
CA ALA A 732 12.35 56.37 3.15
C ALA A 732 12.72 57.04 4.49
N ASP A 733 12.46 56.38 5.63
CA ASP A 733 12.73 56.94 6.95
C ASP A 733 14.22 56.82 7.32
N PRO A 734 14.97 57.94 7.41
CA PRO A 734 16.39 57.91 7.76
C PRO A 734 16.65 57.33 9.16
N ALA A 735 15.66 57.36 10.05
CA ALA A 735 15.77 56.78 11.39
C ALA A 735 15.96 55.26 11.36
N ASN A 736 15.59 54.59 10.26
CA ASN A 736 15.86 53.16 10.10
C ASN A 736 17.32 52.88 9.80
N GLN A 737 18.10 53.83 9.29
CA GLN A 737 19.51 53.62 8.93
C GLN A 737 19.72 52.42 7.99
N PHE A 738 18.74 52.13 7.13
CA PHE A 738 18.82 51.03 6.18
C PHE A 738 19.68 51.43 4.97
N GLU A 739 20.84 50.80 4.81
CA GLU A 739 21.79 51.09 3.73
C GLU A 739 22.30 49.78 3.11
N TRP A 740 22.32 49.71 1.78
CA TRP A 740 22.93 48.62 1.03
C TRP A 740 24.42 48.87 0.79
N ILE A 741 25.28 48.00 1.29
CA ILE A 741 26.71 48.01 1.00
C ILE A 741 26.99 47.08 -0.19
N GLU A 742 27.64 47.60 -1.23
CA GLU A 742 28.08 46.78 -2.37
C GLU A 742 29.29 45.93 -1.98
N VAL A 743 29.17 44.63 -2.21
CA VAL A 743 30.21 43.64 -1.95
C VAL A 743 30.68 43.10 -3.29
N GLU A 744 31.92 43.44 -3.66
CA GLU A 744 32.50 42.92 -4.89
C GLU A 744 32.80 41.43 -4.76
N GLY A 745 32.32 40.65 -5.72
CA GLY A 745 32.53 39.20 -5.79
C GLY A 745 34.00 38.81 -5.88
N GLY A 746 34.31 37.58 -5.48
CA GLY A 746 35.69 37.11 -5.38
C GLY A 746 35.79 35.65 -5.00
N VAL A 747 37.04 35.18 -4.89
CA VAL A 747 37.36 33.80 -4.47
C VAL A 747 38.04 33.85 -3.12
N PHE A 748 37.59 33.02 -2.18
CA PHE A 748 38.16 32.92 -0.84
C PHE A 748 38.24 31.47 -0.36
N TRP A 749 38.91 31.26 0.77
CA TRP A 749 38.90 29.99 1.49
C TRP A 749 37.78 30.04 2.53
N MET A 750 36.75 29.22 2.30
CA MET A 750 35.61 29.04 3.20
C MET A 750 35.90 27.90 4.17
N GLY A 751 35.51 28.08 5.43
CA GLY A 751 35.76 27.13 6.50
C GLY A 751 37.15 27.25 7.13
N ASP A 752 37.49 26.29 7.96
CA ASP A 752 38.76 26.22 8.66
C ASP A 752 39.18 24.76 8.91
N ASP A 753 40.49 24.49 8.83
CA ASP A 753 41.05 23.13 8.99
C ASP A 753 41.50 22.84 10.42
N GLU A 754 41.66 23.87 11.26
CA GLU A 754 42.42 23.78 12.50
C GLU A 754 41.51 23.60 13.72
N HIS A 755 40.32 24.21 13.74
CA HIS A 755 39.48 24.24 14.94
C HIS A 755 38.36 23.17 14.91
N HIS A 756 37.13 23.50 14.52
CA HIS A 756 35.97 22.64 14.74
C HIS A 756 35.66 21.71 13.56
N THR A 757 35.05 20.54 13.81
CA THR A 757 34.78 19.57 12.74
C THR A 757 33.74 20.02 11.73
N HIS A 758 32.77 20.84 12.14
CA HIS A 758 31.65 21.28 11.29
C HIS A 758 32.03 22.37 10.28
N GLU A 759 33.19 23.01 10.45
CA GLU A 759 33.78 23.99 9.53
C GLU A 759 34.88 23.40 8.62
N LYS A 760 35.09 22.07 8.69
CA LYS A 760 36.08 21.32 7.90
C LYS A 760 35.44 20.63 6.69
N PRO A 761 36.17 20.47 5.58
CA PRO A 761 37.48 21.07 5.29
C PRO A 761 37.38 22.53 4.84
N ALA A 762 38.47 23.26 5.02
CA ALA A 762 38.63 24.54 4.32
C ALA A 762 38.71 24.28 2.81
N HIS A 763 37.90 25.00 2.02
CA HIS A 763 37.79 24.78 0.58
C HIS A 763 37.64 26.10 -0.17
N ARG A 764 37.94 26.10 -1.48
CA ARG A 764 37.83 27.30 -2.30
C ARG A 764 36.39 27.53 -2.72
N VAL A 765 35.91 28.75 -2.51
CA VAL A 765 34.57 29.20 -2.91
C VAL A 765 34.70 30.52 -3.66
N LYS A 766 33.95 30.63 -4.75
CA LYS A 766 33.72 31.85 -5.52
C LYS A 766 32.31 32.34 -5.25
N VAL A 767 32.20 33.60 -4.85
CA VAL A 767 30.94 34.33 -4.62
C VAL A 767 30.84 35.44 -5.65
N ASP A 768 29.66 35.61 -6.27
CA ASP A 768 29.39 36.73 -7.18
C ASP A 768 29.26 38.06 -6.44
N GLY A 769 29.12 39.17 -7.19
CA GLY A 769 28.85 40.48 -6.58
C GLY A 769 27.41 40.56 -6.06
N PHE A 770 27.23 41.11 -4.87
CA PHE A 770 25.93 41.28 -4.24
C PHE A 770 25.92 42.53 -3.36
N ARG A 771 24.77 42.89 -2.81
CA ARG A 771 24.61 43.92 -1.79
C ARG A 771 24.23 43.29 -0.46
N MET A 772 24.71 43.84 0.64
CA MET A 772 24.35 43.41 1.99
C MET A 772 24.00 44.63 2.85
N ALA A 773 22.96 44.51 3.68
CA ALA A 773 22.56 45.59 4.57
C ALA A 773 23.71 45.91 5.56
N LYS A 774 23.98 47.21 5.76
CA LYS A 774 25.03 47.70 6.68
C LYS A 774 24.88 47.10 8.07
N HIS A 775 23.65 47.08 8.58
CA HIS A 775 23.30 46.63 9.93
C HIS A 775 22.37 45.40 9.89
N PRO A 776 22.33 44.61 10.98
CA PRO A 776 21.22 43.71 11.25
C PRO A 776 19.88 44.47 11.26
N VAL A 777 18.80 43.78 10.90
CA VAL A 777 17.44 44.34 10.95
C VAL A 777 17.11 44.72 12.39
N THR A 778 16.54 45.92 12.59
CA THR A 778 16.25 46.45 13.94
C THR A 778 14.80 46.25 14.35
N ASN A 779 14.52 46.39 15.65
CA ASN A 779 13.15 46.37 16.18
C ASN A 779 12.24 47.41 15.50
N ARG A 780 12.76 48.61 15.17
CA ARG A 780 12.02 49.64 14.43
C ARG A 780 11.63 49.17 13.03
N MET A 781 12.57 48.59 12.29
CA MET A 781 12.31 48.04 10.97
C MET A 781 11.29 46.90 11.02
N LEU A 782 11.44 45.99 11.99
CA LEU A 782 10.54 44.86 12.15
C LEU A 782 9.12 45.31 12.53
N ALA A 783 8.95 46.42 13.25
CA ALA A 783 7.62 46.97 13.57
C ALA A 783 6.83 47.43 12.34
N GLU A 784 7.50 47.77 11.23
CA GLU A 784 6.84 48.07 9.95
C GLU A 784 6.46 46.80 9.18
N PHE A 785 7.06 45.65 9.52
CA PHE A 785 6.78 44.38 8.85
C PHE A 785 5.33 43.95 9.08
N PRO A 786 4.52 43.70 8.04
CA PRO A 786 3.08 43.47 8.22
C PRO A 786 2.71 42.05 8.70
N PHE A 787 3.68 41.20 9.09
CA PHE A 787 3.48 39.78 9.40
C PHE A 787 3.97 39.35 10.79
N GLY A 788 3.26 38.38 11.37
CA GLY A 788 3.60 37.71 12.63
C GLY A 788 3.34 38.54 13.89
N SER A 789 3.18 37.86 15.03
CA SER A 789 3.38 38.51 16.32
C SER A 789 4.86 38.83 16.46
N HIS A 790 5.19 40.11 16.52
CA HIS A 790 6.56 40.54 16.79
C HIS A 790 6.86 40.26 18.25
N TYR A 791 7.95 39.55 18.52
CA TYR A 791 8.51 39.47 19.86
C TYR A 791 9.24 40.79 20.17
N SER A 792 8.48 41.90 20.18
CA SER A 792 8.99 43.24 20.48
C SER A 792 9.05 43.41 21.99
N GLY A 793 10.18 43.04 22.59
CA GLY A 793 10.37 43.20 24.04
C GLY A 793 11.83 43.26 24.50
N TYR A 794 12.78 42.92 23.62
CA TYR A 794 14.20 42.90 23.96
C TYR A 794 14.93 44.07 23.31
N GLY A 795 15.35 45.02 24.14
CA GLY A 795 16.07 46.22 23.70
C GLY A 795 15.17 47.33 23.14
N GLY A 796 15.81 48.43 22.73
CA GLY A 796 15.13 49.59 22.13
C GLY A 796 14.88 49.45 20.63
N GLU A 797 14.29 50.48 20.02
CA GLU A 797 13.98 50.53 18.58
C GLU A 797 15.19 50.34 17.65
N SER A 798 16.38 50.80 18.06
CA SER A 798 17.64 50.65 17.30
C SER A 798 18.39 49.36 17.60
N HIS A 799 17.86 48.48 18.46
CA HIS A 799 18.50 47.20 18.74
C HIS A 799 18.17 46.17 17.64
N PRO A 800 19.06 45.18 17.40
CA PRO A 800 18.77 44.07 16.51
C PRO A 800 17.46 43.39 16.87
N ALA A 801 16.67 43.07 15.84
CA ALA A 801 15.44 42.33 15.97
C ALA A 801 15.74 40.85 16.28
N ILE A 802 15.75 40.51 17.57
CA ILE A 802 16.06 39.18 18.10
C ILE A 802 14.81 38.39 18.50
N GLY A 803 14.94 37.07 18.64
CA GLY A 803 13.80 36.19 19.01
C GLY A 803 12.86 35.87 17.85
N ASN A 804 13.28 36.18 16.62
CA ASN A 804 12.58 35.83 15.39
C ASN A 804 13.04 34.48 14.89
N ASN A 805 12.09 33.68 14.40
CA ASN A 805 12.41 32.41 13.76
C ASN A 805 12.89 32.65 12.31
N TRP A 806 13.39 31.61 11.65
CA TRP A 806 13.96 31.73 10.31
C TRP A 806 12.92 32.18 9.28
N PHE A 807 11.68 31.70 9.38
CA PHE A 807 10.61 32.06 8.44
C PHE A 807 10.27 33.56 8.48
N GLN A 808 10.24 34.16 9.66
CA GLN A 808 10.06 35.61 9.81
C GLN A 808 11.20 36.39 9.15
N ALA A 809 12.45 35.97 9.38
CA ALA A 809 13.62 36.57 8.78
C ALA A 809 13.61 36.46 7.23
N TYR A 810 13.24 35.28 6.72
CA TYR A 810 13.12 34.99 5.30
C TYR A 810 12.10 35.90 4.61
N TYR A 811 10.87 35.97 5.13
CA TYR A 811 9.82 36.80 4.53
C TYR A 811 10.07 38.30 4.70
N PHE A 812 10.72 38.73 5.80
CA PHE A 812 11.15 40.12 5.93
C PHE A 812 12.13 40.49 4.83
N ALA A 813 13.15 39.66 4.61
CA ALA A 813 14.18 39.93 3.61
C ALA A 813 13.58 39.98 2.18
N LEU A 814 12.62 39.09 1.87
CA LEU A 814 11.88 39.15 0.61
C LEU A 814 11.03 40.42 0.50
N TRP A 815 10.31 40.78 1.57
CA TRP A 815 9.42 41.94 1.59
C TRP A 815 10.16 43.25 1.33
N ILE A 816 11.39 43.41 1.82
CA ILE A 816 12.19 44.61 1.54
C ILE A 816 12.85 44.61 0.14
N GLY A 817 12.60 43.58 -0.68
CA GLY A 817 13.16 43.44 -2.03
C GLY A 817 14.55 42.81 -2.07
N GLY A 818 14.91 42.03 -1.04
CA GLY A 818 16.16 41.28 -0.94
C GLY A 818 15.92 39.79 -0.66
N ARG A 819 16.86 39.17 0.06
CA ARG A 819 16.85 37.79 0.55
C ARG A 819 17.75 37.68 1.77
N LEU A 820 17.70 36.56 2.49
CA LEU A 820 18.77 36.26 3.45
C LEU A 820 20.09 36.00 2.70
N PRO A 821 21.25 36.35 3.30
CA PRO A 821 22.54 36.01 2.73
C PRO A 821 22.72 34.49 2.72
N THR A 822 23.45 34.00 1.72
CA THR A 822 23.97 32.64 1.80
C THR A 822 25.08 32.55 2.85
N GLU A 823 25.32 31.36 3.37
CA GLU A 823 26.40 31.09 4.32
C GLU A 823 27.76 31.52 3.77
N ALA A 824 28.01 31.28 2.48
CA ALA A 824 29.24 31.67 1.81
C ALA A 824 29.37 33.18 1.63
N GLU A 825 28.29 33.88 1.27
CA GLU A 825 28.27 35.34 1.20
C GLU A 825 28.54 35.98 2.56
N TRP A 826 27.94 35.41 3.61
CA TRP A 826 28.14 35.88 4.98
C TRP A 826 29.60 35.69 5.41
N GLU A 827 30.19 34.51 5.21
CA GLU A 827 31.58 34.28 5.60
C GLU A 827 32.56 35.13 4.77
N TYR A 828 32.28 35.29 3.47
CA TYR A 828 33.07 36.14 2.60
C TYR A 828 33.08 37.60 3.08
N THR A 829 31.93 38.14 3.49
CA THR A 829 31.85 39.50 4.03
C THR A 829 32.47 39.60 5.42
N ALA A 830 32.25 38.64 6.30
CA ALA A 830 32.85 38.59 7.62
C ALA A 830 34.38 38.61 7.56
N ARG A 831 34.99 38.01 6.54
CA ARG A 831 36.45 38.02 6.30
C ARG A 831 36.96 39.28 5.59
N GLY A 832 36.09 40.19 5.15
CA GLY A 832 36.48 41.44 4.49
C GLY A 832 36.47 41.41 2.95
N GLY A 833 35.74 40.47 2.34
CA GLY A 833 35.57 40.40 0.88
C GLY A 833 36.88 40.15 0.13
N LYS A 834 37.20 40.95 -0.89
CA LYS A 834 38.47 40.80 -1.65
C LYS A 834 39.73 40.99 -0.81
N GLN A 835 39.62 41.64 0.34
CA GLN A 835 40.73 41.82 1.28
C GLN A 835 40.89 40.63 2.24
N THR A 836 40.11 39.56 2.03
CA THR A 836 40.09 38.36 2.86
C THR A 836 41.47 37.74 3.04
N LYS A 837 41.74 37.34 4.27
CA LYS A 837 42.89 36.54 4.68
C LYS A 837 42.39 35.27 5.37
N ARG A 838 43.21 34.22 5.32
CA ARG A 838 42.94 32.95 6.02
C ARG A 838 43.33 33.09 7.50
N THR A 839 42.58 33.93 8.22
CA THR A 839 42.71 34.21 9.66
C THR A 839 41.36 33.96 10.34
N GLN A 840 41.36 33.87 11.66
CA GLN A 840 40.17 33.64 12.49
C GLN A 840 39.18 34.81 12.44
N PHE A 841 39.70 36.04 12.39
CA PHE A 841 38.93 37.29 12.26
C PHE A 841 39.46 38.12 11.09
N TYR A 842 38.68 39.09 10.60
CA TYR A 842 39.11 39.98 9.50
C TYR A 842 40.35 40.84 9.82
N PHE A 843 40.63 41.06 11.10
CA PHE A 843 41.78 41.85 11.57
C PHE A 843 42.99 40.97 11.96
N GLY A 844 42.89 39.65 11.85
CA GLY A 844 43.95 38.70 12.22
C GLY A 844 43.51 37.68 13.26
N ASP A 845 44.48 37.04 13.93
CA ASP A 845 44.25 35.96 14.91
C ASP A 845 44.41 36.42 16.38
N ALA A 846 44.69 37.71 16.61
CA ALA A 846 44.90 38.27 17.94
C ALA A 846 43.56 38.47 18.66
N VAL A 847 43.16 37.51 19.50
CA VAL A 847 41.89 37.50 20.24
C VAL A 847 41.76 38.72 21.16
N GLU A 848 42.87 39.27 21.66
CA GLU A 848 42.91 40.44 22.54
C GLU A 848 42.43 41.72 21.85
N GLU A 849 42.45 41.76 20.51
CA GLU A 849 41.94 42.88 19.71
C GLU A 849 40.42 42.79 19.48
N LEU A 850 39.81 41.61 19.64
CA LEU A 850 38.39 41.37 19.38
C LEU A 850 37.42 42.35 20.10
N PRO A 851 37.66 42.79 21.36
CA PRO A 851 36.79 43.78 22.03
C PRO A 851 36.75 45.15 21.34
N LYS A 852 37.69 45.47 20.44
CA LYS A 852 37.67 46.71 19.62
C LYS A 852 36.79 46.58 18.37
N HIS A 853 36.31 45.36 18.08
CA HIS A 853 35.70 44.99 16.80
C HIS A 853 34.36 44.27 16.95
N ALA A 854 33.97 43.84 18.15
CA ALA A 854 32.78 43.03 18.39
C ALA A 854 32.19 43.27 19.79
N TRP A 855 30.89 42.97 19.94
CA TRP A 855 30.20 42.91 21.22
C TRP A 855 30.05 41.45 21.67
N PHE A 856 30.72 41.06 22.75
CA PHE A 856 30.69 39.68 23.27
C PHE A 856 31.12 39.58 24.75
N GLY A 857 30.77 38.49 25.43
CA GLY A 857 31.12 38.22 26.83
C GLY A 857 30.85 39.39 27.79
N GLU A 858 31.77 39.65 28.73
CA GLU A 858 31.65 40.76 29.69
C GLU A 858 31.59 42.15 29.02
N SER A 859 32.12 42.28 27.80
CA SER A 859 32.06 43.54 27.03
C SER A 859 30.71 43.78 26.33
N GLY A 860 29.87 42.74 26.22
CA GLY A 860 28.52 42.77 25.63
C GLY A 860 27.38 43.06 26.62
N ARG A 861 27.67 43.54 27.84
CA ARG A 861 26.70 43.97 28.87
C ARG A 861 25.35 43.21 28.92
N GLU A 862 25.31 41.92 29.26
CA GLU A 862 24.07 41.13 29.52
C GLU A 862 22.91 41.21 28.47
N HIS A 863 23.03 41.96 27.37
CA HIS A 863 21.99 42.21 26.37
C HIS A 863 22.58 42.65 25.02
N ALA A 864 21.81 42.52 23.95
CA ALA A 864 22.21 43.01 22.62
C ALA A 864 22.44 44.53 22.62
N HIS A 865 23.39 45.01 21.83
CA HIS A 865 23.70 46.44 21.67
C HIS A 865 22.95 47.06 20.49
N ALA A 866 22.69 48.36 20.55
CA ALA A 866 22.11 49.08 19.42
C ALA A 866 23.01 48.97 18.18
N VAL A 867 22.42 48.86 16.99
CA VAL A 867 23.20 48.57 15.77
C VAL A 867 24.18 49.68 15.41
N ASP A 868 23.88 50.91 15.82
CA ASP A 868 24.66 52.14 15.62
C ASP A 868 25.48 52.54 16.86
N GLU A 869 25.57 51.67 17.87
CA GLU A 869 26.28 51.99 19.10
C GLU A 869 27.80 52.15 18.86
N ILE A 870 28.34 53.25 19.38
CA ILE A 870 29.76 53.57 19.30
C ILE A 870 30.54 52.75 20.32
N ASN A 871 31.53 51.98 19.86
CA ASN A 871 32.40 51.22 20.74
C ASN A 871 33.29 52.19 21.56
N PRO A 872 33.19 52.20 22.90
CA PRO A 872 33.93 53.13 23.73
C PRO A 872 35.45 52.93 23.66
N ARG A 873 35.92 51.76 23.21
CA ARG A 873 37.35 51.46 23.05
C ARG A 873 37.96 52.10 21.81
N THR A 874 37.17 52.35 20.78
CA THR A 874 37.65 52.86 19.48
C THR A 874 37.07 54.24 19.14
N GLY A 875 35.98 54.65 19.80
CA GLY A 875 35.23 55.86 19.49
C GLY A 875 34.50 55.78 18.14
N LYS A 876 34.29 54.58 17.59
CA LYS A 876 33.64 54.33 16.29
C LYS A 876 32.68 53.14 16.36
N GLU A 877 31.78 53.01 15.39
CA GLU A 877 31.02 51.76 15.16
C GLU A 877 31.98 50.59 14.89
N ASN A 878 31.56 49.37 15.24
CA ASN A 878 32.28 48.13 14.95
C ASN A 878 32.12 47.74 13.46
N LEU A 879 32.83 48.43 12.57
CA LEU A 879 32.81 48.20 11.13
C LEU A 879 33.90 47.24 10.67
N ASN A 880 33.57 46.32 9.78
CA ASN A 880 34.56 45.51 9.06
C ASN A 880 35.19 46.31 7.89
N PRO A 881 36.18 45.77 7.15
CA PRO A 881 36.83 46.46 6.03
C PRO A 881 35.90 46.85 4.86
N LEU A 882 34.70 46.27 4.79
CA LEU A 882 33.68 46.58 3.79
C LEU A 882 32.71 47.67 4.25
N GLY A 883 32.78 48.09 5.52
CA GLY A 883 31.83 49.06 6.10
C GLY A 883 30.55 48.41 6.66
N LEU A 884 30.48 47.09 6.76
CA LEU A 884 29.38 46.38 7.43
C LEU A 884 29.59 46.42 8.95
N ALA A 885 28.54 46.81 9.67
CA ALA A 885 28.56 46.93 11.12
C ALA A 885 28.22 45.59 11.81
N ASN A 886 28.83 45.37 12.97
CA ASN A 886 28.54 44.27 13.88
C ASN A 886 28.47 42.90 13.17
N ILE A 887 29.38 42.63 12.23
CA ILE A 887 29.45 41.33 11.54
C ILE A 887 30.05 40.24 12.46
N LEU A 888 30.82 40.64 13.47
CA LEU A 888 31.34 39.75 14.51
C LEU A 888 30.68 40.16 15.85
N GLY A 889 30.05 39.21 16.53
CA GLY A 889 29.35 39.44 17.79
C GLY A 889 28.04 40.23 17.64
N ASN A 890 27.56 40.76 18.77
CA ASN A 890 26.22 41.31 18.96
C ASN A 890 25.13 40.23 18.82
N VAL A 891 24.88 39.70 17.62
CA VAL A 891 23.87 38.65 17.41
C VAL A 891 24.32 37.64 16.37
N TRP A 892 23.93 36.39 16.57
CA TRP A 892 23.91 35.40 15.49
C TRP A 892 22.94 35.82 14.40
N GLU A 893 23.19 35.40 13.18
CA GLU A 893 22.39 35.78 12.03
C GLU A 893 21.95 34.59 11.19
N TRP A 894 20.66 34.55 10.90
CA TRP A 894 20.08 33.58 9.98
C TRP A 894 20.65 33.73 8.57
N CYS A 895 21.15 32.62 8.02
CA CYS A 895 21.48 32.47 6.60
C CYS A 895 20.36 31.73 5.86
N ALA A 896 20.32 31.83 4.54
CA ALA A 896 19.34 31.13 3.71
C ALA A 896 19.52 29.59 3.73
N ASP A 897 20.73 29.12 3.96
CA ASP A 897 21.19 27.76 3.74
C ASP A 897 20.62 26.76 4.77
N TRP A 898 20.33 25.55 4.29
CA TRP A 898 20.19 24.40 5.18
C TRP A 898 21.56 24.04 5.77
N TYR A 899 21.56 23.59 7.02
CA TYR A 899 22.77 23.11 7.67
C TYR A 899 23.04 21.65 7.31
N GLY A 900 24.29 21.35 6.97
CA GLY A 900 24.80 20.00 6.79
C GLY A 900 26.19 19.87 7.41
N GLY A 901 26.33 19.01 8.41
CA GLY A 901 27.59 18.87 9.18
C GLY A 901 28.78 18.43 8.33
N ASN A 902 28.56 17.64 7.28
CA ASN A 902 29.60 17.19 6.34
C ASN A 902 29.54 17.92 4.99
N TYR A 903 28.73 18.98 4.86
CA TYR A 903 28.46 19.62 3.56
C TYR A 903 29.73 20.12 2.86
N TYR A 904 30.69 20.65 3.61
CA TYR A 904 31.94 21.20 3.07
C TYR A 904 32.79 20.18 2.30
N GLN A 905 32.62 18.88 2.56
CA GLN A 905 33.32 17.84 1.81
C GLN A 905 32.87 17.76 0.35
N ASN A 906 31.64 18.21 0.06
CA ASN A 906 31.01 18.14 -1.25
C ASN A 906 30.43 19.50 -1.69
N SER A 907 30.88 20.59 -1.07
CA SER A 907 30.42 21.95 -1.35
C SER A 907 30.84 22.35 -2.78
N PRO A 908 29.92 22.87 -3.61
CA PRO A 908 30.28 23.37 -4.93
C PRO A 908 31.13 24.64 -4.82
N GLU A 909 32.06 24.81 -5.76
CA GLU A 909 32.97 25.96 -5.73
C GLU A 909 32.28 27.30 -6.04
N PHE A 910 31.14 27.31 -6.74
CA PHE A 910 30.52 28.54 -7.24
C PHE A 910 29.17 28.79 -6.56
N ASN A 911 29.08 29.90 -5.81
CA ASN A 911 27.89 30.33 -5.05
C ASN A 911 27.19 29.16 -4.32
N PRO A 912 27.88 28.44 -3.41
CA PRO A 912 27.26 27.36 -2.66
C PRO A 912 26.08 27.88 -1.82
N LYS A 913 25.00 27.09 -1.76
CA LYS A 913 23.75 27.42 -1.07
C LYS A 913 23.36 26.39 0.00
N GLY A 914 24.35 25.64 0.49
CA GLY A 914 24.11 24.51 1.40
C GLY A 914 23.49 23.30 0.68
N PRO A 915 23.12 22.26 1.45
CA PRO A 915 22.29 21.16 0.97
C PRO A 915 20.93 21.65 0.46
N THR A 916 20.31 20.89 -0.45
CA THR A 916 18.97 21.22 -0.98
C THR A 916 17.85 21.03 0.05
N GLN A 917 18.08 20.23 1.09
CA GLN A 917 17.13 19.95 2.18
C GLN A 917 17.87 19.80 3.51
N GLY A 918 17.18 20.05 4.61
CA GLY A 918 17.71 19.86 5.96
C GLY A 918 16.65 20.03 7.03
N THR A 919 17.03 19.75 8.28
CA THR A 919 16.17 19.95 9.47
C THR A 919 16.49 21.26 10.20
N GLN A 920 17.67 21.83 9.96
CA GLN A 920 18.17 23.02 10.65
C GLN A 920 18.75 24.02 9.65
N ARG A 921 18.69 25.31 9.97
CA ARG A 921 19.24 26.41 9.17
C ARG A 921 20.54 26.91 9.78
N VAL A 922 21.40 27.48 8.95
CA VAL A 922 22.72 27.99 9.36
C VAL A 922 22.59 29.32 10.11
N LEU A 923 23.40 29.46 11.15
CA LEU A 923 23.65 30.69 11.89
C LEU A 923 25.13 31.08 11.84
N ARG A 924 25.42 32.37 11.70
CA ARG A 924 26.78 32.93 11.68
C ARG A 924 26.89 34.20 12.55
N GLY A 925 28.09 34.54 13.03
CA GLY A 925 28.36 35.84 13.68
C GLY A 925 28.76 35.81 15.16
N GLY A 926 28.17 34.93 15.98
CA GLY A 926 28.29 35.00 17.43
C GLY A 926 27.40 36.05 18.07
N ALA A 927 26.93 35.81 19.30
CA ALA A 927 26.10 36.75 20.06
C ALA A 927 26.86 37.50 21.16
N TRP A 928 26.23 38.55 21.70
CA TRP A 928 26.72 39.38 22.81
C TRP A 928 27.06 38.56 24.07
N SER A 929 26.44 37.40 24.28
CA SER A 929 26.68 36.50 25.42
C SER A 929 27.82 35.50 25.21
N ASP A 930 28.34 35.40 23.99
CA ASP A 930 29.23 34.31 23.61
C ASP A 930 30.70 34.61 23.90
N TYR A 931 31.52 33.56 23.91
CA TYR A 931 32.97 33.66 24.05
C TYR A 931 33.66 33.81 22.68
N ALA A 932 34.90 34.31 22.68
CA ALA A 932 35.63 34.71 21.46
C ALA A 932 35.70 33.64 20.35
N ASP A 933 35.80 32.35 20.71
CA ASP A 933 35.88 31.25 19.72
C ASP A 933 34.63 31.13 18.85
N LEU A 934 33.45 31.51 19.37
CA LEU A 934 32.18 31.46 18.64
C LEU A 934 32.02 32.61 17.64
N LEU A 935 32.89 33.63 17.71
CA LEU A 935 32.85 34.81 16.84
C LEU A 935 33.75 34.68 15.60
N ARG A 936 34.48 33.57 15.45
CA ARG A 936 35.38 33.37 14.30
C ARG A 936 34.58 33.41 13.00
N CYS A 937 35.17 33.96 11.94
CA CYS A 937 34.48 34.05 10.64
C CYS A 937 34.02 32.69 10.12
N ALA A 938 34.79 31.62 10.36
CA ALA A 938 34.48 30.26 9.95
C ALA A 938 33.43 29.54 10.83
N PHE A 939 33.21 30.03 12.05
CA PHE A 939 32.33 29.34 13.00
C PHE A 939 30.90 29.35 12.45
N ARG A 940 30.26 28.18 12.50
CA ARG A 940 28.87 28.00 12.08
C ARG A 940 28.10 27.25 13.14
N LEU A 941 26.92 27.77 13.47
CA LEU A 941 25.95 27.13 14.33
C LEU A 941 24.71 26.75 13.51
N SER A 942 23.83 25.94 14.06
CA SER A 942 22.55 25.61 13.43
C SER A 942 21.45 25.49 14.45
N TYR A 943 20.27 25.99 14.09
CA TYR A 943 19.03 25.87 14.85
C TYR A 943 17.91 25.37 13.95
N TYR A 944 16.85 24.81 14.55
CA TYR A 944 15.63 24.52 13.80
C TYR A 944 15.05 25.84 13.28
N PRO A 945 14.45 25.86 12.07
CA PRO A 945 13.90 27.10 11.51
C PRO A 945 12.76 27.69 12.35
N THR A 946 12.16 26.90 13.24
CA THR A 946 11.13 27.29 14.21
C THR A 946 11.68 27.85 15.52
N ASP A 947 12.97 27.64 15.82
CA ASP A 947 13.58 28.09 17.07
C ASP A 947 13.58 29.62 17.17
N ARG A 948 13.32 30.11 18.37
CA ARG A 948 13.34 31.54 18.72
C ARG A 948 14.37 31.75 19.82
N SER A 949 15.42 32.52 19.54
CA SER A 949 16.49 32.81 20.49
C SER A 949 16.79 34.30 20.58
N ILE A 950 16.97 34.78 21.81
CA ILE A 950 17.33 36.19 22.11
C ILE A 950 18.76 36.56 21.70
N GLY A 951 19.57 35.58 21.28
CA GLY A 951 20.89 35.81 20.70
C GLY A 951 20.91 35.84 19.17
N VAL A 952 19.75 35.65 18.51
CA VAL A 952 19.65 35.46 17.06
C VAL A 952 18.81 36.55 16.42
N GLY A 953 19.41 37.27 15.48
CA GLY A 953 18.78 38.21 14.54
C GLY A 953 19.05 37.80 13.09
N PHE A 954 19.03 38.78 12.19
CA PHE A 954 19.31 38.56 10.77
C PHE A 954 19.64 39.88 10.06
N ARG A 955 20.31 39.77 8.91
CA ARG A 955 20.52 40.88 7.97
C ARG A 955 20.10 40.47 6.57
N CYS A 956 19.88 41.45 5.72
CA CYS A 956 19.41 41.21 4.36
C CYS A 956 20.55 41.33 3.34
N ALA A 957 20.41 40.60 2.24
CA ALA A 957 21.25 40.67 1.05
C ALA A 957 20.38 40.89 -0.20
N GLN A 958 20.98 41.34 -1.29
CA GLN A 958 20.31 41.57 -2.57
C GLN A 958 21.27 41.26 -3.72
N ASP A 959 20.79 40.54 -4.73
CA ASP A 959 21.57 40.27 -5.95
C ASP A 959 21.79 41.57 -6.74
N VAL A 960 23.00 41.77 -7.28
CA VAL A 960 23.28 42.87 -8.21
C VAL A 960 22.82 42.44 -9.59
N ARG A 961 21.88 43.19 -10.18
CA ARG A 961 21.32 42.91 -11.52
C ARG A 961 22.30 43.19 -12.64
#